data_AF-A0A834XY68-F1
#
_entry.id   AF-A0A834XY68-F1
#
_cell.length_a   1.000
_cell.length_b   1.000
_cell.length_c   1.000
_cell.angle_alpha   90.00
_cell.angle_beta   90.00
_cell.angle_gamma   90.00
#
_symmetry.space_group_name_H-M   'P 1'
#
loop_
_entity.id
_entity.type
_entity.pdbx_description
1 polymer ?
#
loop_
_entity_poly.entity_id
_entity_poly.type
_entity_poly.pdbx_seq_one_letter_code
_entity_poly.pdbx_strand_id
1 'polypeptide(L)'
;MIFLTLHNLSNFLTLNWTIKLSIVLLNFIVVPSNTQKVYKNMYGDRPFDVPLSNIISTSIGALDFLEKGGKFMSREPPDITPKKNSIYDFIIVGAGTAGATLAARLSEIESFKVLLIEAGRSENLLMDIPVVVNMLQYSDDINWKYSTEPSEKYCRAMNNNSCLWPRGKVMGGSSILNYMIATRGHPNDYDNWANMGNLGWSWKDVLPYFKKLETMGINKFNDNKELHNDNGPVHINYPPFHTPIATAFVDAGLELGYKYIDYNGKEFVGFSYLQTTMKNGTRHSSSRAYLHPIKDRPNLTVTKNSLVKQLLFDSSKKRIIGVKFRKMNKIYYVYAKKEVILSAGAIGSPQILMLSGIGPEKHLKNMGIDTIVDTPVGENLMDHIAYGGLIFKINQPVTPIFWEMINIANPYIKDFMLNRTGPLTMVGGCEAIAFVDTDRPNDHSAYPNIELLFVSSSFASHEIVLGTYGISDDFWKKTYSKYLDTNTVTVYPMILRPKSRGKILLRSKNINDKPKIYPNYMSNKEDVKTLIAGIRLTLKISKTTAMKNFGTEIINIPLPGCEEFDYDTDEFWECGLRSLTFNIYHYSGTCKMGPQNDPTSVVNSKLKVYGVEGLRVVDASIFPSLMSGHPNIPIFMIAEKISDIIKQEYPN
;
A
#
# COMPACT_ATOMS: atom_id res chain seq x y z
N MET A 1 -14.43 -19.92 -67.16
CA MET A 1 -15.41 -21.00 -67.31
C MET A 1 -15.44 -21.80 -66.02
N ILE A 2 -16.27 -21.37 -65.08
CA ILE A 2 -16.62 -22.04 -63.82
C ILE A 2 -18.15 -21.98 -63.82
N PHE A 3 -18.84 -23.12 -63.71
CA PHE A 3 -20.25 -23.34 -63.29
C PHE A 3 -20.56 -24.83 -63.54
N LEU A 4 -20.96 -25.64 -62.55
CA LEU A 4 -22.36 -25.86 -62.10
C LEU A 4 -22.31 -26.80 -60.85
N THR A 5 -22.71 -26.37 -59.64
CA THR A 5 -24.04 -26.47 -58.97
C THR A 5 -24.49 -27.85 -58.45
N LEU A 6 -24.67 -27.90 -57.11
CA LEU A 6 -25.81 -28.41 -56.30
C LEU A 6 -26.42 -29.79 -56.61
N HIS A 7 -26.33 -30.76 -55.67
CA HIS A 7 -27.53 -31.32 -54.99
C HIS A 7 -27.25 -32.26 -53.80
N ASN A 8 -28.02 -31.97 -52.75
CA ASN A 8 -28.46 -32.73 -51.59
C ASN A 8 -28.44 -34.28 -51.59
N LEU A 9 -28.06 -34.79 -50.42
CA LEU A 9 -28.78 -35.77 -49.58
C LEU A 9 -29.49 -36.94 -50.29
N SER A 10 -28.97 -38.14 -50.10
CA SER A 10 -29.57 -39.14 -49.20
C SER A 10 -28.98 -40.53 -49.47
N ASN A 11 -28.95 -41.33 -48.40
CA ASN A 11 -28.66 -42.76 -48.35
C ASN A 11 -27.18 -43.12 -48.26
N PHE A 12 -26.67 -43.18 -47.03
CA PHE A 12 -26.27 -44.46 -46.44
C PHE A 12 -26.32 -44.34 -44.91
N LEU A 13 -27.54 -44.49 -44.39
CA LEU A 13 -27.75 -45.03 -43.04
C LEU A 13 -27.31 -46.49 -43.06
N THR A 14 -26.37 -46.86 -42.21
CA THR A 14 -26.45 -47.97 -41.23
C THR A 14 -25.05 -48.41 -40.80
N LEU A 15 -24.93 -48.83 -39.53
CA LEU A 15 -23.77 -49.44 -38.86
C LEU A 15 -22.59 -48.53 -38.44
N ASN A 16 -22.70 -47.98 -37.22
CA ASN A 16 -21.99 -48.56 -36.05
C ASN A 16 -22.11 -47.62 -34.84
N TRP A 17 -23.16 -47.86 -34.04
CA TRP A 17 -23.40 -47.21 -32.75
C TRP A 17 -22.55 -47.78 -31.60
N THR A 18 -21.58 -48.65 -31.88
CA THR A 18 -20.75 -49.33 -30.87
C THR A 18 -19.32 -48.80 -30.75
N ILE A 19 -18.89 -47.81 -31.56
CA ILE A 19 -17.53 -47.26 -31.50
C ILE A 19 -17.47 -45.89 -30.79
N LYS A 20 -18.60 -45.24 -30.54
CA LYS A 20 -18.64 -43.92 -29.86
C LYS A 20 -18.75 -43.96 -28.33
N LEU A 21 -18.83 -45.14 -27.70
CA LEU A 21 -18.78 -45.25 -26.23
C LEU A 21 -17.37 -45.54 -25.67
N SER A 22 -16.38 -45.84 -26.52
CA SER A 22 -15.02 -46.21 -26.07
C SER A 22 -14.02 -45.05 -26.06
N ILE A 23 -14.43 -43.84 -26.47
CA ILE A 23 -13.55 -42.64 -26.54
C ILE A 23 -13.99 -41.53 -25.56
N VAL A 24 -15.06 -41.73 -24.78
CA VAL A 24 -15.53 -40.74 -23.76
C VAL A 24 -15.18 -41.15 -22.32
N LEU A 25 -14.40 -42.22 -22.12
CA LEU A 25 -13.93 -42.69 -20.80
C LEU A 25 -12.40 -42.60 -20.62
N LEU A 26 -11.72 -41.75 -21.38
CA LEU A 26 -10.32 -41.39 -21.16
C LEU A 26 -10.21 -39.94 -20.65
N ASN A 27 -10.90 -39.65 -19.56
CA ASN A 27 -10.67 -38.46 -18.74
C ASN A 27 -10.19 -38.91 -17.37
N PHE A 28 -8.89 -38.65 -17.15
CA PHE A 28 -8.24 -38.38 -15.88
C PHE A 28 -8.33 -39.43 -14.77
N ILE A 29 -7.60 -40.54 -14.97
CA ILE A 29 -6.74 -41.01 -13.89
C ILE A 29 -5.43 -40.22 -14.05
N VAL A 30 -5.32 -39.09 -13.36
CA VAL A 30 -4.01 -38.51 -13.08
C VAL A 30 -3.35 -39.48 -12.10
N VAL A 31 -2.57 -40.41 -12.63
CA VAL A 31 -1.55 -41.06 -11.81
C VAL A 31 -0.63 -39.93 -11.37
N PRO A 32 -0.44 -39.67 -10.07
CA PRO A 32 0.56 -38.70 -9.66
C PRO A 32 1.90 -39.24 -10.13
N SER A 33 2.45 -38.65 -11.19
CA SER A 33 3.86 -38.88 -11.51
C SER A 33 4.64 -38.31 -10.34
N ASN A 34 5.22 -39.19 -9.53
CA ASN A 34 6.00 -38.86 -8.34
C ASN A 34 7.34 -38.16 -8.67
N THR A 35 7.46 -37.57 -9.86
CA THR A 35 8.58 -36.76 -10.28
C THR A 35 8.28 -35.31 -9.90
N GLN A 36 8.94 -34.83 -8.85
CA GLN A 36 8.93 -33.42 -8.46
C GLN A 36 9.25 -32.56 -9.70
N LYS A 37 8.33 -31.65 -10.06
CA LYS A 37 8.53 -30.75 -11.21
C LYS A 37 9.73 -29.85 -10.92
N VAL A 38 10.71 -29.83 -11.84
CA VAL A 38 11.91 -29.01 -11.72
C VAL A 38 11.80 -27.82 -12.67
N TYR A 39 11.70 -26.61 -12.10
CA TYR A 39 11.65 -25.38 -12.87
C TYR A 39 13.03 -24.93 -13.32
N LYS A 40 13.12 -24.21 -14.44
CA LYS A 40 14.39 -23.70 -14.98
C LYS A 40 14.71 -22.27 -14.54
N ASN A 41 13.69 -21.45 -14.32
CA ASN A 41 13.80 -20.04 -13.93
C ASN A 41 12.42 -19.50 -13.47
N MET A 42 12.30 -18.19 -13.24
CA MET A 42 11.05 -17.52 -12.84
C MET A 42 9.89 -17.67 -13.84
N TYR A 43 10.15 -17.82 -15.15
CA TYR A 43 9.12 -18.15 -16.15
C TYR A 43 8.72 -19.65 -16.13
N GLY A 44 9.17 -20.39 -15.13
CA GLY A 44 8.90 -21.80 -14.96
C GLY A 44 9.80 -22.66 -15.85
N ASP A 45 9.20 -23.40 -16.79
CA ASP A 45 9.91 -24.37 -17.63
C ASP A 45 10.44 -23.75 -18.94
N ARG A 46 10.09 -22.48 -19.22
CA ARG A 46 10.44 -21.79 -20.46
C ARG A 46 11.95 -21.49 -20.49
N PRO A 47 12.71 -22.00 -21.48
CA PRO A 47 14.10 -21.57 -21.67
C PRO A 47 14.15 -20.10 -22.11
N PHE A 48 15.27 -19.42 -21.86
CA PHE A 48 15.47 -18.07 -22.37
C PHE A 48 15.72 -18.06 -23.88
N ASP A 49 15.30 -16.99 -24.54
CA ASP A 49 15.68 -16.69 -25.92
C ASP A 49 17.19 -16.48 -26.04
N VAL A 50 17.71 -16.49 -27.27
CA VAL A 50 19.14 -16.27 -27.55
C VAL A 50 19.62 -14.94 -26.93
N PRO A 51 20.69 -14.94 -26.10
CA PRO A 51 21.15 -13.76 -25.36
C PRO A 51 21.30 -12.48 -26.20
N LEU A 52 21.79 -12.59 -27.44
CA LEU A 52 21.98 -11.45 -28.35
C LEU A 52 20.65 -10.77 -28.72
N SER A 53 19.58 -11.55 -28.93
CA SER A 53 18.25 -11.02 -29.19
C SER A 53 17.76 -10.18 -28.01
N ASN A 54 17.98 -10.66 -26.78
CA ASN A 54 17.56 -9.94 -25.58
C ASN A 54 18.29 -8.60 -25.42
N ILE A 55 19.60 -8.58 -25.70
CA ILE A 55 20.42 -7.36 -25.63
C ILE A 55 19.94 -6.30 -26.65
N ILE A 56 19.69 -6.70 -27.90
CA ILE A 56 19.22 -5.79 -28.95
C ILE A 56 17.83 -5.25 -28.61
N SER A 57 16.89 -6.14 -28.27
CA SER A 57 15.52 -5.77 -27.91
C SER A 57 15.46 -4.88 -26.66
N THR A 58 16.32 -5.13 -25.68
CA THR A 58 16.45 -4.26 -24.49
C THR A 58 16.89 -2.86 -24.87
N SER A 59 17.88 -2.73 -25.77
CA SER A 59 18.36 -1.42 -26.24
C SER A 59 17.25 -0.63 -26.95
N ILE A 60 16.49 -1.28 -27.83
CA ILE A 60 15.34 -0.67 -28.52
C ILE A 60 14.26 -0.26 -27.52
N GLY A 61 13.91 -1.17 -26.59
CA GLY A 61 12.91 -0.90 -25.56
C GLY A 61 13.31 0.24 -24.61
N ALA A 62 14.60 0.38 -24.31
CA ALA A 62 15.11 1.47 -23.47
C ALA A 62 14.93 2.84 -24.15
N LEU A 63 15.17 2.94 -25.46
CA LEU A 63 14.92 4.17 -26.22
C LEU A 63 13.43 4.56 -26.20
N ASP A 64 12.53 3.60 -26.45
CA ASP A 64 11.08 3.81 -26.37
C ASP A 64 10.63 4.19 -24.94
N PHE A 65 11.22 3.56 -23.91
CA PHE A 65 10.95 3.87 -22.52
C PHE A 65 11.35 5.32 -22.18
N LEU A 66 12.51 5.77 -22.65
CA LEU A 66 12.97 7.16 -22.45
C LEU A 66 12.06 8.16 -23.18
N GLU A 67 11.65 7.88 -24.42
CA GLU A 67 10.71 8.72 -25.16
C GLU A 67 9.35 8.82 -24.44
N LYS A 68 8.81 7.68 -24.00
CA LYS A 68 7.59 7.61 -23.18
C LYS A 68 7.78 8.36 -21.86
N GLY A 69 8.97 8.35 -21.27
CA GLY A 69 9.33 9.11 -20.07
C GLY A 69 9.22 10.62 -20.27
N GLY A 70 9.66 11.14 -21.42
CA GLY A 70 9.47 12.54 -21.78
C GLY A 70 8.00 12.95 -21.90
N LYS A 71 7.21 12.14 -22.62
CA LYS A 71 5.74 12.34 -22.75
C LYS A 71 5.01 12.16 -21.42
N PHE A 72 5.55 11.34 -20.52
CA PHE A 72 5.01 11.11 -19.18
C PHE A 72 5.13 12.38 -18.32
N MET A 73 6.33 12.96 -18.24
CA MET A 73 6.57 14.15 -17.41
C MET A 73 5.76 15.37 -17.89
N SER A 74 5.47 15.48 -19.19
CA SER A 74 4.66 16.57 -19.72
C SER A 74 3.15 16.47 -19.42
N ARG A 75 2.69 15.34 -18.90
CA ARG A 75 1.28 15.13 -18.51
C ARG A 75 0.97 15.49 -17.07
N GLU A 76 1.97 15.62 -16.21
CA GLU A 76 1.75 16.07 -14.84
C GLU A 76 1.47 17.59 -14.83
N PRO A 77 0.58 18.11 -13.96
CA PRO A 77 0.39 19.56 -13.83
C PRO A 77 1.73 20.30 -13.63
N PRO A 78 1.96 21.44 -14.32
CA PRO A 78 3.21 22.17 -14.22
C PRO A 78 3.43 22.72 -12.80
N ASP A 79 4.70 22.88 -12.40
CA ASP A 79 5.03 23.56 -11.14
C ASP A 79 4.87 25.08 -11.29
N ILE A 80 3.85 25.63 -10.63
CA ILE A 80 3.55 27.07 -10.63
C ILE A 80 3.83 27.63 -9.24
N THR A 81 4.69 28.65 -9.16
CA THR A 81 4.88 29.40 -7.91
C THR A 81 3.77 30.44 -7.77
N PRO A 82 2.88 30.34 -6.76
CA PRO A 82 1.80 31.30 -6.61
C PRO A 82 2.36 32.70 -6.29
N LYS A 83 1.64 33.73 -6.76
CA LYS A 83 1.97 35.12 -6.41
C LYS A 83 1.87 35.30 -4.89
N LYS A 84 2.76 36.11 -4.31
CA LYS A 84 2.72 36.45 -2.87
C LYS A 84 1.36 37.05 -2.53
N ASN A 85 0.77 36.61 -1.41
CA ASN A 85 -0.54 37.03 -0.91
C ASN A 85 -1.72 36.72 -1.86
N SER A 86 -1.56 35.75 -2.78
CA SER A 86 -2.68 35.28 -3.60
C SER A 86 -3.76 34.61 -2.74
N ILE A 87 -4.99 34.72 -3.22
CA ILE A 87 -6.19 34.20 -2.55
C ILE A 87 -6.79 33.09 -3.43
N TYR A 88 -7.03 31.95 -2.82
CA TYR A 88 -7.70 30.79 -3.39
C TYR A 88 -8.97 30.50 -2.60
N ASP A 89 -9.91 29.75 -3.17
CA ASP A 89 -11.06 29.26 -2.40
C ASP A 89 -10.59 28.15 -1.47
N PHE A 90 -9.81 27.21 -1.99
CA PHE A 90 -9.29 26.07 -1.25
C PHE A 90 -7.77 25.97 -1.38
N ILE A 91 -7.10 25.74 -0.25
CA ILE A 91 -5.67 25.39 -0.22
C ILE A 91 -5.54 23.97 0.33
N ILE A 92 -5.00 23.06 -0.48
CA ILE A 92 -4.74 21.67 -0.11
C ILE A 92 -3.24 21.50 0.16
N VAL A 93 -2.91 20.97 1.33
CA VAL A 93 -1.53 20.78 1.79
C VAL A 93 -1.14 19.30 1.69
N GLY A 94 -0.28 18.98 0.73
CA GLY A 94 0.20 17.64 0.41
C GLY A 94 -0.51 17.08 -0.82
N ALA A 95 0.24 16.68 -1.85
CA ALA A 95 -0.25 16.02 -3.06
C ALA A 95 -0.16 14.49 -2.96
N GLY A 96 -0.38 13.94 -1.76
CA GLY A 96 -0.50 12.50 -1.54
C GLY A 96 -1.80 11.91 -2.11
N THR A 97 -2.15 10.70 -1.67
CA THR A 97 -3.38 10.01 -2.11
C THR A 97 -4.62 10.89 -1.99
N ALA A 98 -4.91 11.40 -0.78
CA ALA A 98 -6.10 12.23 -0.56
C ALA A 98 -6.02 13.60 -1.24
N GLY A 99 -4.87 14.29 -1.15
CA GLY A 99 -4.74 15.65 -1.66
C GLY A 99 -4.82 15.74 -3.18
N ALA A 100 -4.26 14.76 -3.91
CA ALA A 100 -4.41 14.65 -5.36
C ALA A 100 -5.89 14.47 -5.76
N THR A 101 -6.61 13.59 -5.05
CA THR A 101 -8.04 13.36 -5.28
C THR A 101 -8.88 14.59 -4.97
N LEU A 102 -8.65 15.25 -3.84
CA LEU A 102 -9.37 16.49 -3.47
C LEU A 102 -9.13 17.60 -4.49
N ALA A 103 -7.89 17.81 -4.92
CA ALA A 103 -7.56 18.84 -5.90
C ALA A 103 -8.29 18.59 -7.23
N ALA A 104 -8.32 17.32 -7.66
CA ALA A 104 -9.04 16.94 -8.86
C ALA A 104 -10.56 17.09 -8.72
N ARG A 105 -11.15 16.64 -7.61
CA ARG A 105 -12.61 16.73 -7.43
C ARG A 105 -13.08 18.16 -7.23
N LEU A 106 -12.39 18.96 -6.42
CA LEU A 106 -12.80 20.35 -6.16
C LEU A 106 -12.62 21.24 -7.39
N SER A 107 -11.59 21.00 -8.22
CA SER A 107 -11.40 21.75 -9.47
C SER A 107 -12.37 21.38 -10.60
N GLU A 108 -13.23 20.36 -10.43
CA GLU A 108 -14.35 20.10 -11.35
C GLU A 108 -15.36 21.26 -11.35
N ILE A 109 -15.43 22.03 -10.26
CA ILE A 109 -16.24 23.25 -10.19
C ILE A 109 -15.40 24.42 -10.69
N GLU A 110 -15.73 24.94 -11.86
CA GLU A 110 -14.96 26.00 -12.54
C GLU A 110 -14.82 27.28 -11.69
N SER A 111 -15.82 27.59 -10.87
CA SER A 111 -15.83 28.76 -9.98
C SER A 111 -14.85 28.63 -8.79
N PHE A 112 -14.42 27.41 -8.45
CA PHE A 112 -13.51 27.17 -7.33
C PHE A 112 -12.05 27.34 -7.76
N LYS A 113 -11.33 28.28 -7.14
CA LYS A 113 -9.88 28.41 -7.28
C LYS A 113 -9.18 27.51 -6.27
N VAL A 114 -8.44 26.51 -6.75
CA VAL A 114 -7.79 25.51 -5.91
C VAL A 114 -6.27 25.65 -6.00
N LEU A 115 -5.59 25.70 -4.86
CA LEU A 115 -4.14 25.59 -4.75
C LEU A 115 -3.76 24.26 -4.09
N LEU A 116 -2.93 23.47 -4.77
CA LEU A 116 -2.32 22.26 -4.24
C LEU A 116 -0.83 22.50 -3.97
N ILE A 117 -0.37 22.25 -2.74
CA ILE A 117 1.02 22.50 -2.31
C ILE A 117 1.67 21.17 -1.95
N GLU A 118 2.76 20.79 -2.63
CA GLU A 118 3.53 19.57 -2.36
C GLU A 118 4.98 19.90 -2.01
N ALA A 119 5.49 19.27 -0.94
CA ALA A 119 6.86 19.43 -0.48
C ALA A 119 7.87 18.76 -1.42
N GLY A 120 7.46 17.68 -2.08
CA GLY A 120 8.25 16.89 -3.01
C GLY A 120 8.28 17.39 -4.45
N ARG A 121 9.08 16.68 -5.24
CA ARG A 121 9.24 16.87 -6.69
C ARG A 121 8.18 16.11 -7.50
N SER A 122 8.22 16.27 -8.82
CA SER A 122 7.47 15.45 -9.78
C SER A 122 7.78 13.96 -9.69
N GLU A 123 6.79 13.12 -9.97
CA GLU A 123 7.01 11.70 -10.26
C GLU A 123 7.79 11.50 -11.58
N ASN A 124 8.43 10.34 -11.76
CA ASN A 124 9.12 9.96 -13.00
C ASN A 124 8.83 8.50 -13.38
N LEU A 125 9.10 8.13 -14.62
CA LEU A 125 8.74 6.81 -15.15
C LEU A 125 9.47 5.64 -14.48
N LEU A 126 10.66 5.84 -13.88
CA LEU A 126 11.34 4.78 -13.13
C LEU A 126 10.58 4.41 -11.86
N MET A 127 9.88 5.37 -11.25
CA MET A 127 9.06 5.12 -10.07
C MET A 127 7.83 4.25 -10.38
N ASP A 128 7.47 4.15 -11.66
CA ASP A 128 6.34 3.34 -12.11
C ASP A 128 6.67 1.87 -12.34
N ILE A 129 7.96 1.50 -12.31
CA ILE A 129 8.41 0.12 -12.38
C ILE A 129 8.12 -0.56 -11.03
N PRO A 130 7.19 -1.53 -10.96
CA PRO A 130 6.71 -2.06 -9.68
C PRO A 130 7.78 -2.60 -8.74
N VAL A 131 8.74 -3.39 -9.25
CA VAL A 131 9.75 -4.04 -8.40
C VAL A 131 10.75 -3.05 -7.79
N VAL A 132 10.92 -1.87 -8.40
CA VAL A 132 11.91 -0.87 -8.00
C VAL A 132 11.51 -0.16 -6.68
N VAL A 133 10.29 -0.36 -6.18
CA VAL A 133 9.81 0.27 -4.93
C VAL A 133 10.75 0.08 -3.73
N ASN A 134 11.42 -1.07 -3.62
CA ASN A 134 12.40 -1.33 -2.55
C ASN A 134 13.58 -0.34 -2.62
N MET A 135 13.98 0.06 -3.84
CA MET A 135 15.08 1.01 -4.08
C MET A 135 14.66 2.47 -3.89
N LEU A 136 13.41 2.79 -4.20
CA LEU A 136 12.89 4.16 -4.08
C LEU A 136 12.98 4.69 -2.63
N GLN A 137 12.93 3.80 -1.64
CA GLN A 137 13.01 4.15 -0.22
C GLN A 137 14.38 4.72 0.19
N TYR A 138 15.45 4.43 -0.56
CA TYR A 138 16.79 4.98 -0.27
C TYR A 138 16.94 6.45 -0.68
N SER A 139 16.07 6.98 -1.54
CA SER A 139 16.19 8.33 -2.05
C SER A 139 15.82 9.39 -1.01
N ASP A 140 16.72 10.34 -0.75
CA ASP A 140 16.43 11.53 0.09
C ASP A 140 15.47 12.53 -0.57
N ASP A 141 15.32 12.45 -1.89
CA ASP A 141 14.50 13.39 -2.66
C ASP A 141 13.01 13.04 -2.59
N ILE A 142 12.67 11.76 -2.51
CA ILE A 142 11.29 11.27 -2.56
C ILE A 142 10.84 10.54 -1.31
N ASN A 143 11.72 10.27 -0.34
CA ASN A 143 11.37 9.71 0.95
C ASN A 143 11.64 10.73 2.06
N TRP A 144 10.68 10.92 2.97
CA TRP A 144 10.87 11.71 4.19
C TRP A 144 11.88 11.08 5.17
N LYS A 145 12.07 9.75 5.08
CA LYS A 145 12.97 8.96 5.93
C LYS A 145 12.72 9.19 7.43
N TYR A 146 11.47 9.13 7.89
CA TYR A 146 11.21 9.16 9.33
C TYR A 146 11.77 7.90 10.00
N SER A 147 11.91 7.96 11.32
CA SER A 147 12.28 6.82 12.15
C SER A 147 11.61 6.96 13.51
N THR A 148 11.44 5.85 14.20
CA THR A 148 10.96 5.87 15.59
C THR A 148 12.06 6.37 16.52
N GLU A 149 11.68 6.81 17.70
CA GLU A 149 12.66 6.84 18.79
C GLU A 149 13.12 5.39 19.10
N PRO A 150 14.38 5.18 19.55
CA PRO A 150 14.88 3.86 19.93
C PRO A 150 14.02 3.18 21.01
N SER A 151 13.95 1.85 20.97
CA SER A 151 13.14 1.06 21.89
C SER A 151 13.68 -0.35 22.12
N GLU A 152 13.75 -0.77 23.37
CA GLU A 152 14.06 -2.16 23.74
C GLU A 152 12.86 -3.11 23.60
N LYS A 153 11.70 -2.61 23.19
CA LYS A 153 10.43 -3.40 23.14
C LYS A 153 10.06 -3.91 21.76
N TYR A 154 10.66 -3.36 20.70
CA TYR A 154 10.36 -3.66 19.30
C TYR A 154 11.55 -3.23 18.42
N CYS A 155 11.65 -3.77 17.20
CA CYS A 155 12.72 -3.44 16.25
C CYS A 155 14.15 -3.61 16.81
N ARG A 156 14.36 -4.56 17.75
CA ARG A 156 15.67 -4.75 18.42
C ARG A 156 16.78 -5.24 17.47
N ALA A 157 16.42 -5.84 16.34
CA ALA A 157 17.37 -6.25 15.30
C ALA A 157 17.78 -5.11 14.35
N MET A 158 17.11 -3.97 14.44
CA MET A 158 17.28 -2.84 13.52
C MET A 158 18.37 -1.89 14.02
N ASN A 159 18.92 -1.09 13.11
CA ASN A 159 19.92 -0.09 13.43
C ASN A 159 19.41 0.85 14.53
N ASN A 160 20.18 0.94 15.63
CA ASN A 160 19.87 1.77 16.79
C ASN A 160 18.50 1.45 17.45
N ASN A 161 18.06 0.19 17.41
CA ASN A 161 16.79 -0.28 17.98
C ASN A 161 15.59 0.58 17.54
N SER A 162 15.61 1.05 16.29
CA SER A 162 14.65 2.01 15.74
C SER A 162 14.07 1.46 14.43
N CYS A 163 12.75 1.58 14.27
CA CYS A 163 12.10 1.19 13.02
C CYS A 163 12.20 2.33 12.00
N LEU A 164 12.57 2.00 10.76
CA LEU A 164 12.50 2.95 9.66
C LEU A 164 11.04 3.21 9.27
N TRP A 165 10.70 4.48 9.07
CA TRP A 165 9.35 4.94 8.77
C TRP A 165 9.32 5.70 7.43
N PRO A 166 9.38 5.00 6.28
CA PRO A 166 9.36 5.64 4.97
C PRO A 166 8.03 6.33 4.69
N ARG A 167 8.07 7.50 4.05
CA ARG A 167 6.90 8.22 3.54
C ARG A 167 7.22 8.98 2.26
N GLY A 168 6.31 8.94 1.30
CA GLY A 168 6.48 9.64 0.02
C GLY A 168 6.52 11.15 0.19
N LYS A 169 7.54 11.77 -0.41
CA LYS A 169 7.79 13.21 -0.56
C LYS A 169 7.93 13.52 -2.05
N VAL A 170 6.84 13.34 -2.78
CA VAL A 170 6.77 13.40 -4.24
C VAL A 170 5.30 13.63 -4.61
N MET A 171 5.03 14.15 -5.79
CA MET A 171 3.66 14.16 -6.34
C MET A 171 3.09 12.74 -6.34
N GLY A 172 1.87 12.57 -5.83
CA GLY A 172 1.28 11.26 -5.53
C GLY A 172 1.57 10.74 -4.12
N GLY A 173 2.56 11.33 -3.43
CA GLY A 173 2.96 11.01 -2.07
C GLY A 173 3.30 9.53 -1.88
N SER A 174 2.76 8.91 -0.83
CA SER A 174 3.06 7.51 -0.53
C SER A 174 2.48 6.52 -1.55
N SER A 175 1.58 6.92 -2.47
CA SER A 175 1.15 6.04 -3.56
C SER A 175 2.26 5.72 -4.58
N ILE A 176 3.37 6.49 -4.54
CA ILE A 176 4.60 6.23 -5.30
C ILE A 176 5.53 5.23 -4.60
N LEU A 177 5.57 5.27 -3.26
CA LEU A 177 6.44 4.40 -2.46
C LEU A 177 5.71 3.16 -1.92
N ASN A 178 4.42 2.99 -2.16
CA ASN A 178 3.67 1.83 -1.66
C ASN A 178 3.89 0.59 -2.52
N TYR A 179 3.45 -0.55 -1.99
CA TYR A 179 3.45 -1.84 -2.67
C TYR A 179 2.13 -2.07 -3.43
N MET A 180 1.44 -1.01 -3.85
CA MET A 180 0.24 -1.00 -4.72
C MET A 180 -0.94 -1.91 -4.33
N ILE A 181 -0.88 -2.65 -3.22
CA ILE A 181 -1.92 -3.57 -2.79
C ILE A 181 -3.23 -2.79 -2.63
N ALA A 182 -4.25 -3.25 -3.33
CA ALA A 182 -5.55 -2.62 -3.38
C ALA A 182 -6.54 -3.42 -2.54
N THR A 183 -6.81 -2.94 -1.32
CA THR A 183 -7.79 -3.52 -0.39
C THR A 183 -8.73 -2.45 0.12
N ARG A 184 -10.03 -2.75 0.21
CA ARG A 184 -11.03 -1.86 0.78
C ARG A 184 -11.14 -1.99 2.29
N GLY A 185 -10.68 -3.08 2.89
CA GLY A 185 -11.05 -3.45 4.26
C GLY A 185 -12.39 -4.19 4.30
N HIS A 186 -12.79 -4.59 5.50
CA HIS A 186 -14.02 -5.31 5.77
C HIS A 186 -15.18 -4.32 6.07
N PRO A 187 -16.44 -4.62 5.69
CA PRO A 187 -17.61 -3.79 6.01
C PRO A 187 -17.70 -3.36 7.48
N ASN A 188 -17.51 -4.31 8.41
CA ASN A 188 -17.48 -4.04 9.85
C ASN A 188 -16.46 -2.98 10.28
N ASP A 189 -15.35 -2.76 9.56
CA ASP A 189 -14.41 -1.69 9.92
C ASP A 189 -15.13 -0.33 9.90
N TYR A 190 -15.93 -0.09 8.85
CA TYR A 190 -16.67 1.15 8.61
C TYR A 190 -17.93 1.25 9.46
N ASP A 191 -18.66 0.14 9.63
CA ASP A 191 -19.80 0.10 10.54
C ASP A 191 -19.36 0.38 11.99
N ASN A 192 -18.18 -0.11 12.38
CA ASN A 192 -17.58 0.24 13.66
C ASN A 192 -17.23 1.73 13.75
N TRP A 193 -16.71 2.36 12.68
CA TRP A 193 -16.50 3.81 12.67
C TRP A 193 -17.80 4.57 12.91
N ALA A 194 -18.90 4.15 12.28
CA ALA A 194 -20.22 4.73 12.50
C ALA A 194 -20.72 4.50 13.93
N ASN A 195 -20.55 3.28 14.47
CA ASN A 195 -20.92 2.93 15.85
C ASN A 195 -20.11 3.72 16.90
N MET A 196 -18.91 4.18 16.56
CA MET A 196 -18.12 5.13 17.38
C MET A 196 -18.67 6.56 17.34
N GLY A 197 -19.84 6.81 16.73
CA GLY A 197 -20.50 8.10 16.65
C GLY A 197 -20.23 8.87 15.35
N ASN A 198 -19.52 8.28 14.39
CA ASN A 198 -19.20 8.95 13.11
C ASN A 198 -20.28 8.65 12.06
N LEU A 199 -21.45 9.27 12.24
CA LEU A 199 -22.57 9.09 11.31
C LEU A 199 -22.17 9.40 9.87
N GLY A 200 -22.67 8.58 8.94
CA GLY A 200 -22.33 8.67 7.51
C GLY A 200 -21.06 7.93 7.11
N TRP A 201 -20.41 7.19 8.02
CA TRP A 201 -19.21 6.39 7.73
C TRP A 201 -19.45 4.87 7.75
N SER A 202 -20.71 4.42 7.78
CA SER A 202 -21.03 2.99 7.69
C SER A 202 -20.62 2.42 6.33
N TRP A 203 -20.49 1.09 6.20
CA TRP A 203 -20.17 0.44 4.93
C TRP A 203 -21.11 0.89 3.81
N LYS A 204 -22.41 0.97 4.11
CA LYS A 204 -23.44 1.45 3.17
C LYS A 204 -23.16 2.86 2.67
N ASP A 205 -22.64 3.74 3.52
CA ASP A 205 -22.38 5.14 3.19
C ASP A 205 -21.06 5.35 2.45
N VAL A 206 -20.12 4.40 2.54
CA VAL A 206 -18.79 4.50 1.92
C VAL A 206 -18.64 3.67 0.64
N LEU A 207 -19.39 2.57 0.50
CA LEU A 207 -19.38 1.73 -0.70
C LEU A 207 -19.60 2.51 -2.01
N PRO A 208 -20.53 3.49 -2.10
CA PRO A 208 -20.67 4.30 -3.31
C PRO A 208 -19.38 5.02 -3.72
N TYR A 209 -18.56 5.43 -2.75
CA TYR A 209 -17.29 6.12 -3.00
C TYR A 209 -16.16 5.16 -3.37
N PHE A 210 -16.16 3.94 -2.82
CA PHE A 210 -15.30 2.86 -3.32
C PHE A 210 -15.61 2.51 -4.78
N LYS A 211 -16.88 2.53 -5.17
CA LYS A 211 -17.27 2.34 -6.58
C LYS A 211 -16.91 3.54 -7.44
N LYS A 212 -17.12 4.76 -6.96
CA LYS A 212 -16.81 6.01 -7.69
C LYS A 212 -15.34 6.12 -8.10
N LEU A 213 -14.41 5.68 -7.24
CA LEU A 213 -12.97 5.75 -7.53
C LEU A 213 -12.48 4.63 -8.46
N GLU A 214 -13.16 3.48 -8.51
CA GLU A 214 -12.63 2.23 -9.05
C GLU A 214 -12.91 2.04 -10.55
N THR A 215 -11.88 1.57 -11.26
CA THR A 215 -12.01 0.77 -12.48
C THR A 215 -11.47 -0.63 -12.22
N MET A 216 -12.35 -1.62 -12.11
CA MET A 216 -12.01 -3.03 -11.91
C MET A 216 -11.65 -3.67 -13.26
N GLY A 217 -10.35 -3.90 -13.47
CA GLY A 217 -9.84 -4.54 -14.69
C GLY A 217 -9.66 -6.06 -14.57
N ILE A 218 -10.01 -6.66 -13.43
CA ILE A 218 -9.98 -8.11 -13.23
C ILE A 218 -11.29 -8.69 -13.77
N ASN A 219 -11.25 -9.28 -14.97
CA ASN A 219 -12.43 -9.82 -15.66
C ASN A 219 -13.29 -10.74 -14.79
N LYS A 220 -12.66 -11.58 -13.94
CA LYS A 220 -13.36 -12.50 -13.02
C LYS A 220 -14.31 -11.78 -12.04
N PHE A 221 -14.03 -10.53 -11.70
CA PHE A 221 -14.78 -9.76 -10.67
C PHE A 221 -15.58 -8.60 -11.26
N ASN A 222 -15.30 -8.19 -12.51
CA ASN A 222 -15.91 -7.02 -13.14
C ASN A 222 -17.44 -7.14 -13.33
N ASP A 223 -17.97 -8.36 -13.44
CA ASP A 223 -19.41 -8.59 -13.64
C ASP A 223 -20.24 -8.29 -12.37
N ASN A 224 -19.62 -8.23 -11.19
CA ASN A 224 -20.29 -7.91 -9.94
C ASN A 224 -20.46 -6.38 -9.76
N LYS A 225 -21.38 -5.80 -10.54
CA LYS A 225 -21.68 -4.36 -10.51
C LYS A 225 -22.33 -3.86 -9.23
N GLU A 226 -22.75 -4.76 -8.33
CA GLU A 226 -23.19 -4.35 -6.99
C GLU A 226 -22.02 -3.77 -6.19
N LEU A 227 -20.84 -4.41 -6.28
CA LEU A 227 -19.65 -4.06 -5.49
C LEU A 227 -18.58 -3.34 -6.28
N HIS A 228 -18.48 -3.59 -7.58
CA HIS A 228 -17.42 -3.05 -8.43
C HIS A 228 -17.94 -2.08 -9.47
N ASN A 229 -17.01 -1.28 -9.99
CA ASN A 229 -17.23 -0.33 -11.06
C ASN A 229 -16.05 -0.37 -12.05
N ASP A 230 -16.24 0.10 -13.28
CA ASP A 230 -15.26 0.00 -14.37
C ASP A 230 -14.96 1.35 -15.05
N ASN A 231 -15.35 2.46 -14.42
CA ASN A 231 -15.19 3.80 -15.00
C ASN A 231 -14.51 4.84 -14.08
N GLY A 232 -14.10 4.44 -12.88
CA GLY A 232 -13.39 5.31 -11.95
C GLY A 232 -11.91 5.55 -12.31
N PRO A 233 -11.28 6.60 -11.79
CA PRO A 233 -9.89 6.98 -12.14
C PRO A 233 -8.81 5.98 -11.69
N VAL A 234 -9.08 5.15 -10.68
CA VAL A 234 -8.10 4.21 -10.09
C VAL A 234 -8.31 2.83 -10.67
N HIS A 235 -7.38 2.38 -11.50
CA HIS A 235 -7.40 1.04 -12.08
C HIS A 235 -6.91 -0.01 -11.08
N ILE A 236 -7.72 -1.06 -10.88
CA ILE A 236 -7.40 -2.22 -10.06
C ILE A 236 -7.23 -3.44 -10.97
N ASN A 237 -6.03 -4.03 -10.96
CA ASN A 237 -5.66 -5.17 -11.81
C ASN A 237 -4.79 -6.17 -11.03
N TYR A 238 -4.75 -7.42 -11.51
CA TYR A 238 -3.65 -8.31 -11.17
C TYR A 238 -2.34 -7.81 -11.81
N PRO A 239 -1.19 -7.94 -11.12
CA PRO A 239 0.10 -7.89 -11.79
C PRO A 239 0.13 -8.86 -12.98
N PRO A 240 0.71 -8.47 -14.13
CA PRO A 240 0.83 -9.36 -15.29
C PRO A 240 1.67 -10.62 -15.06
N PHE A 241 2.44 -10.67 -13.99
CA PHE A 241 3.32 -11.78 -13.66
C PHE A 241 3.21 -12.14 -12.17
N HIS A 242 3.20 -13.45 -11.91
CA HIS A 242 3.45 -14.04 -10.61
C HIS A 242 4.31 -15.31 -10.78
N THR A 243 5.05 -15.67 -9.75
CA THR A 243 5.93 -16.84 -9.71
C THR A 243 5.11 -18.13 -9.54
N PRO A 244 5.67 -19.30 -9.92
CA PRO A 244 5.08 -20.59 -9.60
C PRO A 244 4.88 -20.85 -8.09
N ILE A 245 5.76 -20.32 -7.23
CA ILE A 245 5.63 -20.49 -5.77
C ILE A 245 4.48 -19.65 -5.18
N ALA A 246 4.12 -18.51 -5.79
CA ALA A 246 2.92 -17.77 -5.40
C ALA A 246 1.64 -18.58 -5.66
N THR A 247 1.60 -19.33 -6.77
CA THR A 247 0.51 -20.29 -7.04
C THR A 247 0.47 -21.38 -5.97
N ALA A 248 1.63 -21.95 -5.61
CA ALA A 248 1.71 -22.96 -4.56
C ALA A 248 1.22 -22.43 -3.20
N PHE A 249 1.46 -21.16 -2.87
CA PHE A 249 0.93 -20.54 -1.65
C PHE A 249 -0.60 -20.45 -1.67
N VAL A 250 -1.19 -20.07 -2.81
CA VAL A 250 -2.65 -20.05 -2.98
C VAL A 250 -3.23 -21.47 -2.88
N ASP A 251 -2.64 -22.44 -3.57
CA ASP A 251 -3.05 -23.84 -3.56
C ASP A 251 -2.93 -24.46 -2.15
N ALA A 252 -1.91 -24.08 -1.39
CA ALA A 252 -1.75 -24.49 0.01
C ALA A 252 -2.92 -24.05 0.88
N GLY A 253 -3.48 -22.85 0.64
CA GLY A 253 -4.70 -22.41 1.28
C GLY A 253 -5.89 -23.32 0.95
N LEU A 254 -6.03 -23.70 -0.33
CA LEU A 254 -7.08 -24.61 -0.78
C LEU A 254 -6.95 -26.01 -0.18
N GLU A 255 -5.72 -26.54 -0.08
CA GLU A 255 -5.44 -27.82 0.61
C GLU A 255 -5.86 -27.80 2.09
N LEU A 256 -5.80 -26.63 2.72
CA LEU A 256 -6.25 -26.43 4.10
C LEU A 256 -7.75 -26.14 4.23
N GLY A 257 -8.51 -26.17 3.13
CA GLY A 257 -9.95 -25.97 3.10
C GLY A 257 -10.40 -24.51 2.93
N TYR A 258 -9.48 -23.57 2.75
CA TYR A 258 -9.85 -22.19 2.42
C TYR A 258 -10.28 -22.05 0.96
N LYS A 259 -10.94 -20.93 0.63
CA LYS A 259 -11.36 -20.61 -0.74
C LYS A 259 -10.41 -19.63 -1.41
N TYR A 260 -10.40 -19.66 -2.74
CA TYR A 260 -9.91 -18.56 -3.55
C TYR A 260 -10.98 -17.47 -3.63
N ILE A 261 -10.68 -16.26 -3.13
CA ILE A 261 -11.69 -15.21 -2.95
C ILE A 261 -11.35 -13.90 -3.67
N ASP A 262 -12.38 -13.11 -3.92
CA ASP A 262 -12.25 -11.66 -4.06
C ASP A 262 -12.37 -11.01 -2.68
N TYR A 263 -11.24 -10.68 -2.07
CA TYR A 263 -11.19 -10.08 -0.74
C TYR A 263 -11.71 -8.63 -0.71
N ASN A 264 -12.05 -8.03 -1.85
CA ASN A 264 -12.77 -6.75 -1.96
C ASN A 264 -14.26 -6.94 -2.27
N GLY A 265 -14.72 -8.20 -2.37
CA GLY A 265 -16.06 -8.63 -2.73
C GLY A 265 -16.92 -8.98 -1.50
N LYS A 266 -17.57 -10.16 -1.53
CA LYS A 266 -18.48 -10.64 -0.46
C LYS A 266 -17.83 -11.66 0.49
N GLU A 267 -16.73 -12.28 0.07
CA GLU A 267 -16.01 -13.29 0.85
C GLU A 267 -14.71 -12.67 1.38
N PHE A 268 -14.50 -12.72 2.70
CA PHE A 268 -13.39 -12.01 3.36
C PHE A 268 -12.34 -12.92 3.98
N VAL A 269 -12.63 -14.21 4.14
CA VAL A 269 -11.67 -15.20 4.65
C VAL A 269 -11.31 -16.16 3.52
N GLY A 270 -10.03 -16.19 3.14
CA GLY A 270 -9.55 -16.97 2.01
C GLY A 270 -8.24 -16.43 1.43
N PHE A 271 -7.82 -17.05 0.33
CA PHE A 271 -6.56 -16.78 -0.36
C PHE A 271 -6.82 -16.12 -1.70
N SER A 272 -5.89 -15.29 -2.17
CA SER A 272 -5.97 -14.67 -3.49
C SER A 272 -4.61 -14.20 -3.97
N TYR A 273 -4.51 -13.98 -5.28
CA TYR A 273 -3.41 -13.16 -5.81
C TYR A 273 -3.66 -11.69 -5.47
N LEU A 274 -2.60 -10.88 -5.47
CA LEU A 274 -2.72 -9.45 -5.20
C LEU A 274 -3.53 -8.73 -6.27
N GLN A 275 -4.60 -8.07 -5.88
CA GLN A 275 -5.18 -6.95 -6.62
C GLN A 275 -4.36 -5.69 -6.34
N THR A 276 -4.06 -4.92 -7.38
CA THR A 276 -3.12 -3.79 -7.29
C THR A 276 -3.62 -2.54 -8.00
N THR A 277 -3.21 -1.36 -7.52
CA THR A 277 -3.40 -0.08 -8.21
C THR A 277 -2.43 0.03 -9.39
N MET A 278 -2.77 -0.65 -10.48
CA MET A 278 -1.90 -0.84 -11.65
C MET A 278 -2.68 -0.60 -12.95
N LYS A 279 -2.00 0.00 -13.93
CA LYS A 279 -2.51 0.17 -15.29
C LYS A 279 -1.41 -0.22 -16.28
N ASN A 280 -1.70 -1.16 -17.18
CA ASN A 280 -0.77 -1.65 -18.21
C ASN A 280 0.61 -2.07 -17.65
N GLY A 281 0.63 -2.91 -16.60
CA GLY A 281 1.86 -3.41 -15.99
C GLY A 281 2.70 -2.38 -15.23
N THR A 282 2.18 -1.16 -15.04
CA THR A 282 2.87 -0.05 -14.35
C THR A 282 2.05 0.50 -13.20
N ARG A 283 2.74 1.04 -12.20
CA ARG A 283 2.11 1.73 -11.07
C ARG A 283 1.10 2.77 -11.56
N HIS A 284 -0.05 2.82 -10.90
CA HIS A 284 -1.07 3.84 -11.14
C HIS A 284 -1.27 4.66 -9.87
N SER A 285 -0.37 5.63 -9.65
CA SER A 285 -0.35 6.52 -8.49
C SER A 285 -1.59 7.42 -8.41
N SER A 286 -1.79 8.10 -7.28
CA SER A 286 -2.86 9.10 -7.17
C SER A 286 -2.64 10.29 -8.10
N SER A 287 -1.39 10.69 -8.37
CA SER A 287 -1.10 11.74 -9.35
C SER A 287 -1.51 11.30 -10.77
N ARG A 288 -1.14 10.07 -11.15
CA ARG A 288 -1.53 9.49 -12.46
C ARG A 288 -3.03 9.35 -12.62
N ALA A 289 -3.71 8.92 -11.56
CA ALA A 289 -5.16 8.70 -11.58
C ALA A 289 -5.96 10.01 -11.62
N TYR A 290 -5.55 11.01 -10.84
CA TYR A 290 -6.39 12.21 -10.60
C TYR A 290 -5.82 13.51 -11.18
N LEU A 291 -4.50 13.69 -11.22
CA LEU A 291 -3.88 14.97 -11.61
C LEU A 291 -3.47 15.01 -13.08
N HIS A 292 -2.91 13.92 -13.61
CA HIS A 292 -2.47 13.88 -15.01
C HIS A 292 -3.61 14.11 -16.02
N PRO A 293 -4.82 13.55 -15.83
CA PRO A 293 -5.94 13.78 -16.75
C PRO A 293 -6.45 15.22 -16.78
N ILE A 294 -6.08 16.04 -15.79
CA ILE A 294 -6.66 17.38 -15.58
C ILE A 294 -5.61 18.49 -15.59
N LYS A 295 -4.40 18.22 -16.09
CA LYS A 295 -3.25 19.13 -16.03
C LYS A 295 -3.50 20.54 -16.58
N ASP A 296 -4.47 20.66 -17.50
CA ASP A 296 -4.79 21.89 -18.22
C ASP A 296 -5.96 22.67 -17.59
N ARG A 297 -6.48 22.25 -16.42
CA ARG A 297 -7.57 22.97 -15.74
C ARG A 297 -7.10 24.36 -15.26
N PRO A 298 -7.73 25.47 -15.70
CA PRO A 298 -7.24 26.81 -15.42
C PRO A 298 -7.45 27.27 -13.97
N ASN A 299 -8.38 26.63 -13.25
CA ASN A 299 -8.73 26.93 -11.86
C ASN A 299 -7.91 26.12 -10.83
N LEU A 300 -7.00 25.25 -11.27
CA LEU A 300 -6.09 24.48 -10.43
C LEU A 300 -4.66 25.02 -10.54
N THR A 301 -4.10 25.50 -9.44
CA THR A 301 -2.66 25.80 -9.32
C THR A 301 -1.99 24.70 -8.53
N VAL A 302 -0.90 24.12 -9.06
CA VAL A 302 -0.06 23.16 -8.36
C VAL A 302 1.31 23.76 -8.11
N THR A 303 1.81 23.69 -6.88
CA THR A 303 3.16 24.11 -6.54
C THR A 303 3.93 22.99 -5.86
N LYS A 304 5.09 22.64 -6.44
CA LYS A 304 5.96 21.54 -6.03
C LYS A 304 7.16 22.08 -5.26
N ASN A 305 7.95 21.21 -4.65
CA ASN A 305 9.14 21.59 -3.86
C ASN A 305 8.84 22.69 -2.82
N SER A 306 7.63 22.62 -2.23
CA SER A 306 7.02 23.68 -1.43
C SER A 306 6.60 23.15 -0.07
N LEU A 307 7.37 23.46 0.96
CA LEU A 307 7.15 22.97 2.32
C LEU A 307 6.27 23.93 3.12
N VAL A 308 5.02 23.53 3.40
CA VAL A 308 4.16 24.24 4.35
C VAL A 308 4.76 24.17 5.75
N LYS A 309 4.90 25.32 6.39
CA LYS A 309 5.52 25.46 7.72
C LYS A 309 4.50 25.66 8.83
N GLN A 310 3.43 26.39 8.53
CA GLN A 310 2.49 26.88 9.54
C GLN A 310 1.17 27.29 8.87
N LEU A 311 0.06 27.10 9.59
CA LEU A 311 -1.25 27.65 9.27
C LEU A 311 -1.34 29.11 9.74
N LEU A 312 -2.10 29.94 9.02
CA LEU A 312 -2.33 31.34 9.38
C LEU A 312 -3.67 31.45 10.11
N PHE A 313 -3.64 31.83 11.39
CA PHE A 313 -4.82 31.99 12.24
C PHE A 313 -5.22 33.47 12.38
N ASP A 314 -6.50 33.76 12.19
CA ASP A 314 -7.13 35.05 12.46
C ASP A 314 -7.88 34.94 13.79
N SER A 315 -7.31 35.52 14.86
CA SER A 315 -7.88 35.46 16.21
C SER A 315 -9.20 36.21 16.33
N SER A 316 -9.43 37.25 15.51
CA SER A 316 -10.68 38.01 15.51
C SER A 316 -11.86 37.18 14.98
N LYS A 317 -11.59 36.20 14.12
CA LYS A 317 -12.60 35.32 13.49
C LYS A 317 -12.54 33.88 14.01
N LYS A 318 -11.58 33.55 14.88
CA LYS A 318 -11.27 32.18 15.31
C LYS A 318 -11.17 31.20 14.13
N ARG A 319 -10.43 31.60 13.08
CA ARG A 319 -10.44 30.92 11.78
C ARG A 319 -9.04 30.77 11.19
N ILE A 320 -8.78 29.64 10.55
CA ILE A 320 -7.62 29.50 9.66
C ILE A 320 -7.92 30.16 8.31
N ILE A 321 -7.07 31.10 7.92
CA ILE A 321 -7.25 31.95 6.73
C ILE A 321 -6.22 31.69 5.62
N GLY A 322 -5.29 30.76 5.81
CA GLY A 322 -4.24 30.49 4.83
C GLY A 322 -3.08 29.70 5.37
N VAL A 323 -1.99 29.67 4.60
CA VAL A 323 -0.75 28.96 4.97
C VAL A 323 0.49 29.79 4.68
N LYS A 324 1.52 29.55 5.48
CA LYS A 324 2.90 29.99 5.26
C LYS A 324 3.72 28.80 4.78
N PHE A 325 4.36 28.92 3.62
CA PHE A 325 5.20 27.86 3.07
C PHE A 325 6.55 28.38 2.55
N ARG A 326 7.52 27.48 2.39
CA ARG A 326 8.85 27.76 1.86
C ARG A 326 9.04 27.09 0.52
N LYS A 327 9.50 27.86 -0.48
CA LYS A 327 9.93 27.37 -1.80
C LYS A 327 11.20 28.10 -2.22
N MET A 328 12.22 27.39 -2.70
CA MET A 328 13.51 27.96 -3.10
C MET A 328 14.09 28.95 -2.06
N ASN A 329 14.04 28.56 -0.78
CA ASN A 329 14.45 29.38 0.37
C ASN A 329 13.72 30.72 0.57
N LYS A 330 12.64 30.98 -0.19
CA LYS A 330 11.75 32.12 -0.01
C LYS A 330 10.48 31.70 0.73
N ILE A 331 9.94 32.62 1.54
CA ILE A 331 8.70 32.42 2.28
C ILE A 331 7.54 33.06 1.52
N TYR A 332 6.47 32.28 1.38
CA TYR A 332 5.23 32.69 0.75
C TYR A 332 4.09 32.62 1.76
N TYR A 333 3.19 33.59 1.65
CA TYR A 333 1.91 33.64 2.35
C TYR A 333 0.83 33.58 1.29
N VAL A 334 -0.11 32.66 1.43
CA VAL A 334 -1.27 32.49 0.55
C VAL A 334 -2.50 32.25 1.40
N TYR A 335 -3.65 32.73 0.93
CA TYR A 335 -4.87 32.81 1.72
C TYR A 335 -5.99 31.96 1.13
N ALA A 336 -6.80 31.37 2.01
CA ALA A 336 -7.99 30.61 1.66
C ALA A 336 -9.24 31.45 1.99
N LYS A 337 -10.11 31.62 1.00
CA LYS A 337 -11.41 32.28 1.15
C LYS A 337 -12.41 31.34 1.83
N LYS A 338 -12.36 30.05 1.47
CA LYS A 338 -13.16 28.98 2.06
C LYS A 338 -12.31 28.20 3.04
N GLU A 339 -11.58 27.16 2.63
CA GLU A 339 -10.92 26.27 3.59
C GLU A 339 -9.46 25.96 3.26
N VAL A 340 -8.66 25.73 4.31
CA VAL A 340 -7.40 24.99 4.23
C VAL A 340 -7.67 23.52 4.55
N ILE A 341 -7.16 22.62 3.72
CA ILE A 341 -7.35 21.17 3.87
C ILE A 341 -5.97 20.52 3.99
N LEU A 342 -5.68 19.95 5.16
CA LEU A 342 -4.45 19.21 5.40
C LEU A 342 -4.58 17.77 4.88
N SER A 343 -3.70 17.40 3.95
CA SER A 343 -3.54 16.04 3.42
C SER A 343 -2.05 15.61 3.48
N ALA A 344 -1.35 16.04 4.53
CA ALA A 344 0.08 15.79 4.73
C ALA A 344 0.37 14.43 5.42
N GLY A 345 -0.65 13.60 5.59
CA GLY A 345 -0.57 12.24 6.12
C GLY A 345 -0.45 12.19 7.65
N ALA A 346 -0.48 10.96 8.19
CA ALA A 346 -0.46 10.68 9.62
C ALA A 346 0.81 11.11 10.39
N ILE A 347 1.76 11.76 9.73
CA ILE A 347 2.95 12.34 10.38
C ILE A 347 3.00 13.85 10.11
N GLY A 348 2.87 14.26 8.85
CA GLY A 348 2.95 15.67 8.46
C GLY A 348 1.78 16.51 8.99
N SER A 349 0.55 15.99 8.92
CA SER A 349 -0.65 16.70 9.39
C SER A 349 -0.60 17.03 10.87
N PRO A 350 -0.37 16.09 11.82
CA PRO A 350 -0.26 16.44 13.24
C PRO A 350 0.92 17.36 13.54
N GLN A 351 2.05 17.23 12.82
CA GLN A 351 3.20 18.14 12.98
C GLN A 351 2.84 19.58 12.61
N ILE A 352 2.19 19.79 11.45
CA ILE A 352 1.77 21.12 11.00
C ILE A 352 0.74 21.73 11.96
N LEU A 353 -0.22 20.95 12.44
CA LEU A 353 -1.21 21.39 13.43
C LEU A 353 -0.53 21.86 14.72
N MET A 354 0.33 21.03 15.31
CA MET A 354 1.03 21.38 16.56
C MET A 354 1.93 22.62 16.38
N LEU A 355 2.67 22.72 15.28
CA LEU A 355 3.48 23.91 14.95
C LEU A 355 2.64 25.18 14.75
N SER A 356 1.35 25.02 14.50
CA SER A 356 0.38 26.10 14.32
C SER A 356 -0.46 26.36 15.57
N GLY A 357 -0.07 25.83 16.74
CA GLY A 357 -0.78 26.05 18.01
C GLY A 357 -2.03 25.19 18.20
N ILE A 358 -2.25 24.16 17.38
CA ILE A 358 -3.41 23.25 17.48
C ILE A 358 -2.89 21.88 17.91
N GLY A 359 -3.09 21.52 19.18
CA GLY A 359 -2.56 20.28 19.75
C GLY A 359 -2.53 20.29 21.28
N PRO A 360 -1.88 19.31 21.93
CA PRO A 360 -1.93 19.17 23.38
C PRO A 360 -1.26 20.36 24.08
N GLU A 361 -2.03 21.14 24.85
CA GLU A 361 -1.61 22.42 25.42
C GLU A 361 -0.30 22.30 26.21
N LYS A 362 -0.18 21.27 27.06
CA LYS A 362 1.02 21.02 27.86
C LYS A 362 2.26 20.82 26.98
N HIS A 363 2.13 20.08 25.88
CA HIS A 363 3.24 19.83 24.96
C HIS A 363 3.60 21.11 24.19
N LEU A 364 2.60 21.85 23.70
CA LEU A 364 2.81 23.12 22.99
C LEU A 364 3.52 24.15 23.87
N LYS A 365 3.08 24.31 25.13
CA LYS A 365 3.71 25.19 26.11
C LYS A 365 5.16 24.79 26.40
N ASN A 366 5.44 23.50 26.55
CA ASN A 366 6.81 22.99 26.72
C ASN A 366 7.70 23.28 25.50
N MET A 367 7.11 23.29 24.31
CA MET A 367 7.79 23.70 23.08
C MET A 367 7.85 25.22 22.91
N GLY A 368 7.23 26.01 23.79
CA GLY A 368 7.13 27.47 23.70
C GLY A 368 6.24 27.96 22.56
N ILE A 369 5.23 27.18 22.18
CA ILE A 369 4.23 27.51 21.14
C ILE A 369 2.94 27.92 21.84
N ASP A 370 2.36 29.06 21.43
CA ASP A 370 1.08 29.51 21.96
C ASP A 370 -0.05 28.58 21.50
N THR A 371 -0.85 28.12 22.46
CA THR A 371 -2.00 27.25 22.19
C THR A 371 -3.16 28.07 21.66
N ILE A 372 -3.66 27.70 20.48
CA ILE A 372 -4.89 28.21 19.87
C ILE A 372 -6.06 27.28 20.19
N VAL A 373 -5.84 25.97 20.06
CA VAL A 373 -6.80 24.92 20.43
C VAL A 373 -6.07 23.82 21.17
N ASP A 374 -6.54 23.49 22.38
CA ASP A 374 -6.12 22.29 23.10
C ASP A 374 -6.91 21.08 22.56
N THR A 375 -6.21 20.12 21.95
CA THR A 375 -6.81 18.95 21.30
C THR A 375 -5.77 17.83 21.21
N PRO A 376 -6.15 16.54 21.25
CA PRO A 376 -5.23 15.39 21.32
C PRO A 376 -4.51 15.06 20.00
N VAL A 377 -4.07 16.08 19.25
CA VAL A 377 -3.29 15.91 18.02
C VAL A 377 -2.00 15.15 18.32
N GLY A 378 -1.72 14.14 17.50
CA GLY A 378 -0.55 13.27 17.62
C GLY A 378 -0.79 12.01 18.43
N GLU A 379 -1.88 11.91 19.20
CA GLU A 379 -2.25 10.70 19.96
C GLU A 379 -2.92 9.65 19.05
N ASN A 380 -3.24 8.46 19.57
CA ASN A 380 -3.92 7.37 18.82
C ASN A 380 -3.17 6.94 17.54
N LEU A 381 -1.83 7.05 17.52
CA LEU A 381 -1.03 6.55 16.41
C LEU A 381 -1.20 5.02 16.33
N MET A 382 -1.56 4.55 15.14
CA MET A 382 -1.74 3.14 14.82
C MET A 382 -0.91 2.78 13.59
N ASP A 383 -0.55 1.51 13.48
CA ASP A 383 0.08 0.93 12.31
C ASP A 383 -0.15 -0.57 12.30
N HIS A 384 -0.15 -1.17 11.12
CA HIS A 384 -0.10 -2.61 10.99
C HIS A 384 1.34 -3.11 11.12
N ILE A 385 1.53 -4.15 11.93
CA ILE A 385 2.83 -4.82 12.10
C ILE A 385 2.70 -6.30 11.77
N ALA A 386 3.82 -6.90 11.39
CA ALA A 386 3.96 -8.32 11.15
C ALA A 386 5.25 -8.86 11.79
N TYR A 387 5.38 -10.18 11.80
CA TYR A 387 6.65 -10.82 12.11
C TYR A 387 7.52 -10.92 10.84
N GLY A 388 8.71 -10.32 10.86
CA GLY A 388 9.63 -10.35 9.73
C GLY A 388 10.42 -11.65 9.57
N GLY A 389 10.49 -12.50 10.61
CA GLY A 389 11.42 -13.63 10.66
C GLY A 389 10.93 -14.94 10.03
N LEU A 390 9.74 -15.00 9.43
CA LEU A 390 9.22 -16.22 8.79
C LEU A 390 9.71 -16.37 7.35
N ILE A 391 10.97 -16.77 7.26
CA ILE A 391 11.68 -17.00 5.99
C ILE A 391 11.84 -18.51 5.77
N PHE A 392 11.57 -18.94 4.55
CA PHE A 392 11.68 -20.32 4.13
C PHE A 392 12.63 -20.44 2.94
N LYS A 393 13.56 -21.40 2.99
CA LYS A 393 14.33 -21.77 1.80
C LYS A 393 13.47 -22.66 0.91
N ILE A 394 13.68 -22.56 -0.39
CA ILE A 394 13.10 -23.45 -1.40
C ILE A 394 14.22 -24.02 -2.27
N ASN A 395 13.96 -25.15 -2.93
CA ASN A 395 14.94 -25.85 -3.78
C ASN A 395 14.70 -25.63 -5.28
N GLN A 396 13.90 -24.63 -5.65
CA GLN A 396 13.53 -24.30 -7.04
C GLN A 396 13.97 -22.88 -7.41
N PRO A 397 14.47 -22.64 -8.64
CA PRO A 397 14.97 -21.33 -9.09
C PRO A 397 13.84 -20.41 -9.57
N VAL A 398 12.85 -20.17 -8.72
CA VAL A 398 11.60 -19.48 -9.09
C VAL A 398 11.41 -18.14 -8.37
N THR A 399 12.36 -17.73 -7.54
CA THR A 399 12.32 -16.43 -6.84
C THR A 399 13.18 -15.40 -7.56
N PRO A 400 12.84 -14.10 -7.50
CA PRO A 400 13.66 -13.01 -8.01
C PRO A 400 15.06 -12.99 -7.38
N ILE A 401 16.09 -13.26 -8.20
CA ILE A 401 17.49 -12.98 -7.86
C ILE A 401 17.92 -11.69 -8.56
N PHE A 402 18.43 -10.72 -7.79
CA PHE A 402 18.72 -9.36 -8.28
C PHE A 402 19.60 -9.35 -9.54
N TRP A 403 20.72 -10.07 -9.53
CA TRP A 403 21.64 -10.13 -10.66
C TRP A 403 21.03 -10.76 -11.91
N GLU A 404 20.15 -11.75 -11.75
CA GLU A 404 19.42 -12.34 -12.87
C GLU A 404 18.37 -11.38 -13.44
N MET A 405 17.70 -10.59 -12.59
CA MET A 405 16.70 -9.60 -13.00
C MET A 405 17.30 -8.47 -13.83
N ILE A 406 18.51 -8.02 -13.47
CA ILE A 406 19.16 -6.90 -14.16
C ILE A 406 20.04 -7.32 -15.34
N ASN A 407 20.25 -8.63 -15.54
CA ASN A 407 21.04 -9.13 -16.65
C ASN A 407 20.28 -8.94 -17.97
N ILE A 408 20.77 -8.05 -18.84
CA ILE A 408 20.17 -7.73 -20.14
C ILE A 408 20.19 -8.91 -21.14
N ALA A 409 21.00 -9.94 -20.88
CA ALA A 409 20.98 -11.19 -21.63
C ALA A 409 19.74 -12.04 -21.28
N ASN A 410 19.10 -11.79 -20.14
CA ASN A 410 17.83 -12.40 -19.75
C ASN A 410 16.65 -11.59 -20.31
N PRO A 411 15.49 -12.23 -20.55
CA PRO A 411 14.32 -11.58 -21.15
C PRO A 411 13.58 -10.59 -20.22
N TYR A 412 13.89 -10.53 -18.93
CA TYR A 412 13.07 -9.79 -17.96
C TYR A 412 12.98 -8.28 -18.24
N ILE A 413 14.11 -7.64 -18.58
CA ILE A 413 14.12 -6.20 -18.88
C ILE A 413 13.42 -5.94 -20.21
N LYS A 414 13.71 -6.71 -21.28
CA LYS A 414 13.08 -6.49 -22.59
C LYS A 414 11.56 -6.65 -22.50
N ASP A 415 11.07 -7.64 -21.78
CA ASP A 415 9.63 -7.95 -21.68
C ASP A 415 8.89 -6.80 -21.00
N PHE A 416 9.49 -6.23 -19.95
CA PHE A 416 8.96 -5.03 -19.33
C PHE A 416 9.04 -3.82 -20.26
N MET A 417 10.21 -3.55 -20.86
CA MET A 417 10.42 -2.35 -21.68
C MET A 417 9.55 -2.32 -22.93
N LEU A 418 9.29 -3.47 -23.56
CA LEU A 418 8.47 -3.57 -24.77
C LEU A 418 6.99 -3.75 -24.46
N ASN A 419 6.65 -4.67 -23.54
CA ASN A 419 5.29 -5.16 -23.37
C ASN A 419 4.69 -4.87 -21.98
N ARG A 420 5.48 -4.34 -21.04
CA ARG A 420 5.09 -4.16 -19.63
C ARG A 420 4.59 -5.47 -19.00
N THR A 421 5.30 -6.56 -19.29
CA THR A 421 5.08 -7.89 -18.71
C THR A 421 6.32 -8.39 -17.98
N GLY A 422 6.22 -9.55 -17.34
CA GLY A 422 7.36 -10.23 -16.73
C GLY A 422 7.70 -9.76 -15.31
N PRO A 423 8.79 -10.27 -14.71
CA PRO A 423 9.10 -10.11 -13.29
C PRO A 423 9.26 -8.68 -12.80
N LEU A 424 9.62 -7.72 -13.67
CA LEU A 424 9.71 -6.31 -13.26
C LEU A 424 8.35 -5.70 -12.90
N THR A 425 7.24 -6.35 -13.29
CA THR A 425 5.87 -5.96 -12.91
C THR A 425 5.47 -6.44 -11.50
N MET A 426 6.27 -7.30 -10.87
CA MET A 426 6.04 -7.76 -9.49
C MET A 426 6.13 -6.61 -8.51
N VAL A 427 5.30 -6.63 -7.48
CA VAL A 427 5.17 -5.48 -6.59
C VAL A 427 6.09 -5.60 -5.38
N GLY A 428 7.36 -5.21 -5.56
CA GLY A 428 8.38 -5.30 -4.52
C GLY A 428 8.59 -6.71 -3.96
N GLY A 429 8.20 -7.75 -4.72
CA GLY A 429 8.23 -9.15 -4.33
C GLY A 429 6.92 -9.70 -3.75
N CYS A 430 5.94 -8.84 -3.44
CA CYS A 430 4.62 -9.27 -2.95
C CYS A 430 3.79 -9.85 -4.11
N GLU A 431 3.09 -10.98 -3.87
CA GLU A 431 2.39 -11.70 -4.96
C GLU A 431 1.00 -12.24 -4.61
N ALA A 432 0.83 -12.72 -3.38
CA ALA A 432 -0.42 -13.32 -2.91
C ALA A 432 -0.68 -12.95 -1.45
N ILE A 433 -1.94 -13.01 -1.05
CA ILE A 433 -2.38 -12.75 0.31
C ILE A 433 -3.41 -13.77 0.77
N ALA A 434 -3.53 -13.92 2.08
CA ALA A 434 -4.65 -14.58 2.71
C ALA A 434 -5.21 -13.72 3.84
N PHE A 435 -6.53 -13.60 3.93
CA PHE A 435 -7.21 -13.02 5.08
C PHE A 435 -7.83 -14.16 5.89
N VAL A 436 -7.59 -14.20 7.20
CA VAL A 436 -7.99 -15.30 8.06
C VAL A 436 -8.44 -14.80 9.44
N ASP A 437 -9.39 -15.51 10.06
CA ASP A 437 -9.72 -15.37 11.48
C ASP A 437 -9.06 -16.52 12.25
N THR A 438 -7.97 -16.22 12.96
CA THR A 438 -7.24 -17.23 13.74
C THR A 438 -7.94 -17.62 15.03
N ASP A 439 -8.91 -16.83 15.51
CA ASP A 439 -9.74 -17.18 16.67
C ASP A 439 -10.85 -18.16 16.27
N ARG A 440 -11.31 -18.11 15.01
CA ARG A 440 -12.33 -18.99 14.44
C ARG A 440 -11.89 -19.57 13.08
N PRO A 441 -10.90 -20.49 13.08
CA PRO A 441 -10.27 -20.96 11.84
C PRO A 441 -11.20 -21.72 10.87
N ASN A 442 -12.37 -22.17 11.34
CA ASN A 442 -13.36 -22.88 10.53
C ASN A 442 -14.54 -21.99 10.10
N ASP A 443 -14.57 -20.71 10.51
CA ASP A 443 -15.61 -19.75 10.12
C ASP A 443 -15.09 -18.87 8.97
N HIS A 444 -15.39 -19.29 7.74
CA HIS A 444 -14.97 -18.55 6.54
C HIS A 444 -15.85 -17.32 6.22
N SER A 445 -16.86 -17.03 7.05
CA SER A 445 -17.66 -15.79 7.00
C SER A 445 -17.19 -14.74 8.01
N ALA A 446 -16.15 -15.09 8.77
CA ALA A 446 -15.66 -14.29 9.89
C ALA A 446 -15.00 -12.97 9.48
N TYR A 447 -14.78 -12.15 10.50
CA TYR A 447 -14.10 -10.85 10.42
C TYR A 447 -12.58 -11.09 10.64
N PRO A 448 -11.76 -11.16 9.56
CA PRO A 448 -10.39 -11.69 9.64
C PRO A 448 -9.51 -10.85 10.56
N ASN A 449 -8.71 -11.47 11.44
CA ASN A 449 -7.84 -10.77 12.39
C ASN A 449 -6.36 -10.76 11.95
N ILE A 450 -5.99 -11.59 10.96
CA ILE A 450 -4.66 -11.69 10.36
C ILE A 450 -4.74 -11.62 8.84
N GLU A 451 -3.80 -10.91 8.24
CA GLU A 451 -3.42 -11.07 6.83
C GLU A 451 -2.09 -11.82 6.76
N LEU A 452 -1.98 -12.81 5.89
CA LEU A 452 -0.72 -13.44 5.52
C LEU A 452 -0.29 -12.87 4.18
N LEU A 453 0.74 -12.01 4.17
CA LEU A 453 1.30 -11.44 2.96
C LEU A 453 2.46 -12.30 2.47
N PHE A 454 2.27 -12.99 1.34
CA PHE A 454 3.29 -13.83 0.71
C PHE A 454 4.19 -13.02 -0.22
N VAL A 455 5.50 -13.17 -0.01
CA VAL A 455 6.56 -12.48 -0.74
C VAL A 455 7.57 -13.51 -1.24
N SER A 456 7.85 -13.55 -2.53
CA SER A 456 8.85 -14.45 -3.13
C SER A 456 10.29 -13.95 -2.99
N SER A 457 10.59 -13.29 -1.89
CA SER A 457 11.90 -12.74 -1.60
C SER A 457 12.04 -12.59 -0.09
N SER A 458 13.28 -12.48 0.39
CA SER A 458 13.54 -12.20 1.80
C SER A 458 14.79 -11.34 1.96
N PHE A 459 14.92 -10.72 3.13
CA PHE A 459 16.17 -10.07 3.50
C PHE A 459 17.30 -11.06 3.79
N ALA A 460 17.03 -12.37 3.89
CA ALA A 460 18.09 -13.36 4.02
C ALA A 460 18.83 -13.59 2.70
N SER A 461 18.13 -13.51 1.56
CA SER A 461 18.72 -13.74 0.24
C SER A 461 19.18 -12.48 -0.48
N HIS A 462 18.81 -11.27 -0.02
CA HIS A 462 19.17 -10.02 -0.69
C HIS A 462 19.62 -8.93 0.29
N GLU A 463 20.88 -8.52 0.18
CA GLU A 463 21.41 -7.40 0.97
C GLU A 463 20.71 -6.06 0.65
N ILE A 464 20.22 -5.92 -0.59
CA ILE A 464 19.65 -4.66 -1.08
C ILE A 464 18.37 -4.24 -0.35
N VAL A 465 17.70 -5.17 0.34
CA VAL A 465 16.48 -4.87 1.13
C VAL A 465 16.79 -4.64 2.61
N LEU A 466 18.03 -4.85 3.08
CA LEU A 466 18.40 -4.64 4.49
C LEU A 466 18.22 -3.18 4.90
N GLY A 467 18.73 -2.25 4.11
CA GLY A 467 18.56 -0.82 4.35
C GLY A 467 17.12 -0.34 4.17
N THR A 468 16.28 -1.07 3.44
CA THR A 468 14.84 -0.82 3.35
C THR A 468 14.14 -1.14 4.67
N TYR A 469 14.54 -2.21 5.34
CA TYR A 469 13.96 -2.66 6.61
C TYR A 469 14.69 -2.10 7.84
N GLY A 470 15.87 -1.52 7.64
CA GLY A 470 16.72 -1.00 8.70
C GLY A 470 17.40 -2.08 9.52
N ILE A 471 17.44 -3.33 9.04
CA ILE A 471 18.11 -4.45 9.73
C ILE A 471 19.59 -4.09 9.91
N SER A 472 20.13 -4.32 11.10
CA SER A 472 21.54 -4.03 11.35
C SER A 472 22.45 -5.05 10.67
N ASP A 473 23.56 -4.58 10.11
CA ASP A 473 24.54 -5.43 9.44
C ASP A 473 25.09 -6.51 10.37
N ASP A 474 25.31 -6.18 11.64
CA ASP A 474 25.81 -7.13 12.64
C ASP A 474 24.82 -8.27 12.89
N PHE A 475 23.54 -7.93 13.10
CA PHE A 475 22.48 -8.92 13.25
C PHE A 475 22.41 -9.81 12.02
N TRP A 476 22.32 -9.22 10.82
CA TRP A 476 22.21 -9.98 9.57
C TRP A 476 23.41 -10.89 9.32
N LYS A 477 24.64 -10.41 9.55
CA LYS A 477 25.87 -11.20 9.40
C LYS A 477 25.89 -12.43 10.30
N LYS A 478 25.46 -12.29 11.56
CA LYS A 478 25.39 -13.39 12.55
C LYS A 478 24.32 -14.43 12.23
N THR A 479 23.31 -14.06 11.45
CA THR A 479 22.07 -14.85 11.31
C THR A 479 21.86 -15.37 9.90
N TYR A 480 21.78 -14.48 8.92
CA TYR A 480 21.24 -14.77 7.60
C TYR A 480 22.26 -14.72 6.46
N SER A 481 23.46 -14.16 6.67
CA SER A 481 24.46 -13.97 5.60
C SER A 481 24.79 -15.24 4.79
N LYS A 482 24.73 -16.42 5.40
CA LYS A 482 24.94 -17.71 4.72
C LYS A 482 23.87 -18.08 3.68
N TYR A 483 22.76 -17.35 3.63
CA TYR A 483 21.67 -17.55 2.68
C TYR A 483 21.65 -16.51 1.55
N LEU A 484 22.67 -15.65 1.47
CA LEU A 484 22.82 -14.70 0.38
C LEU A 484 22.72 -15.41 -0.99
N ASP A 485 21.96 -14.83 -1.91
CA ASP A 485 21.71 -15.36 -3.26
C ASP A 485 21.06 -16.76 -3.32
N THR A 486 20.46 -17.23 -2.23
CA THR A 486 19.65 -18.46 -2.23
C THR A 486 18.16 -18.17 -2.54
N ASN A 487 17.44 -19.17 -3.03
CA ASN A 487 16.00 -19.04 -3.28
C ASN A 487 15.24 -19.09 -1.96
N THR A 488 14.60 -17.99 -1.59
CA THR A 488 13.85 -17.88 -0.34
C THR A 488 12.53 -17.17 -0.54
N VAL A 489 11.56 -17.52 0.30
CA VAL A 489 10.26 -16.85 0.36
C VAL A 489 9.96 -16.43 1.80
N THR A 490 9.17 -15.38 1.95
CA THR A 490 8.74 -14.85 3.24
C THR A 490 7.23 -14.79 3.29
N VAL A 491 6.65 -15.08 4.45
CA VAL A 491 5.24 -14.80 4.73
C VAL A 491 5.18 -13.89 5.94
N TYR A 492 4.60 -12.71 5.77
CA TYR A 492 4.41 -11.75 6.84
C TYR A 492 3.01 -11.93 7.45
N PRO A 493 2.87 -12.52 8.66
CA PRO A 493 1.61 -12.52 9.39
C PRO A 493 1.37 -11.12 9.98
N MET A 494 0.56 -10.32 9.30
CA MET A 494 0.21 -8.97 9.68
C MET A 494 -1.06 -8.95 10.54
N ILE A 495 -1.02 -8.28 11.69
CA ILE A 495 -2.20 -8.03 12.51
C ILE A 495 -3.09 -6.96 11.86
N LEU A 496 -4.39 -7.22 11.75
CA LEU A 496 -5.36 -6.34 11.09
C LEU A 496 -6.03 -5.33 12.02
N ARG A 497 -6.09 -5.63 13.32
CA ARG A 497 -6.77 -4.79 14.31
C ARG A 497 -5.92 -4.63 15.57
N PRO A 498 -4.74 -4.00 15.48
CA PRO A 498 -3.86 -3.80 16.62
C PRO A 498 -4.55 -2.94 17.69
N LYS A 499 -4.40 -3.33 18.95
CA LYS A 499 -4.91 -2.62 20.13
C LYS A 499 -3.87 -1.65 20.71
N SER A 500 -2.58 -1.87 20.45
CA SER A 500 -1.51 -0.94 20.82
C SER A 500 -1.75 0.46 20.24
N ARG A 501 -1.41 1.51 21.00
CA ARG A 501 -1.52 2.91 20.59
C ARG A 501 -0.25 3.68 20.89
N GLY A 502 0.22 4.40 19.89
CA GLY A 502 1.38 5.26 19.96
C GLY A 502 1.02 6.74 19.98
N LYS A 503 2.06 7.58 19.83
CA LYS A 503 1.91 9.02 19.61
C LYS A 503 3.05 9.65 18.82
N ILE A 504 2.78 10.83 18.27
CA ILE A 504 3.72 11.72 17.61
C ILE A 504 3.83 13.02 18.41
N LEU A 505 5.05 13.44 18.70
CA LEU A 505 5.34 14.71 19.38
C LEU A 505 6.27 15.57 18.54
N LEU A 506 6.13 16.89 18.63
CA LEU A 506 7.15 17.79 18.10
C LEU A 506 8.50 17.52 18.77
N ARG A 507 9.56 17.51 17.95
CA ARG A 507 10.94 17.53 18.44
C ARG A 507 11.40 18.96 18.76
N SER A 508 11.00 19.91 17.93
CA SER A 508 11.31 21.34 18.05
C SER A 508 10.25 22.17 17.30
N LYS A 509 10.41 23.50 17.30
CA LYS A 509 9.60 24.44 16.49
C LYS A 509 9.97 24.46 15.00
N ASN A 510 11.01 23.74 14.57
CA ASN A 510 11.46 23.73 13.20
C ASN A 510 10.77 22.61 12.42
N ILE A 511 9.99 22.96 11.39
CA ILE A 511 9.30 22.00 10.52
C ILE A 511 10.23 20.99 9.84
N ASN A 512 11.51 21.34 9.64
CA ASN A 512 12.46 20.41 9.02
C ASN A 512 12.94 19.33 10.01
N ASP A 513 12.74 19.53 11.31
CA ASP A 513 13.10 18.54 12.31
C ASP A 513 12.04 17.45 12.32
N LYS A 514 12.47 16.20 12.13
CA LYS A 514 11.57 15.05 12.15
C LYS A 514 10.95 14.92 13.55
N PRO A 515 9.63 14.67 13.65
CA PRO A 515 8.98 14.55 14.95
C PRO A 515 9.51 13.35 15.73
N LYS A 516 9.22 13.31 17.03
CA LYS A 516 9.43 12.12 17.86
C LYS A 516 8.27 11.16 17.63
N ILE A 517 8.56 9.92 17.27
CA ILE A 517 7.55 8.91 16.93
C ILE A 517 7.68 7.75 17.91
N TYR A 518 6.60 7.51 18.67
CA TYR A 518 6.50 6.44 19.65
C TYR A 518 5.35 5.52 19.27
N PRO A 519 5.56 4.48 18.44
CA PRO A 519 4.47 3.61 18.00
C PRO A 519 3.92 2.69 19.09
N ASN A 520 4.72 2.37 20.11
CA ASN A 520 4.37 1.43 21.19
C ASN A 520 3.90 0.06 20.68
N TYR A 521 4.54 -0.47 19.63
CA TYR A 521 4.23 -1.79 19.09
C TYR A 521 4.26 -2.86 20.17
N MET A 522 3.25 -3.75 20.14
CA MET A 522 3.10 -4.87 21.08
C MET A 522 3.11 -4.45 22.55
N SER A 523 2.57 -3.27 22.85
CA SER A 523 2.29 -2.84 24.23
C SER A 523 1.05 -3.52 24.79
N ASN A 524 0.15 -4.00 23.92
CA ASN A 524 -0.98 -4.84 24.29
C ASN A 524 -0.67 -6.32 24.05
N LYS A 525 -0.92 -7.18 25.06
CA LYS A 525 -0.64 -8.62 24.99
C LYS A 525 -1.50 -9.36 23.95
N GLU A 526 -2.70 -8.88 23.65
CA GLU A 526 -3.57 -9.47 22.63
C GLU A 526 -2.99 -9.32 21.23
N ASP A 527 -2.22 -8.26 20.97
CA ASP A 527 -1.54 -8.08 19.69
C ASP A 527 -0.49 -9.17 19.48
N VAL A 528 0.27 -9.49 20.54
CA VAL A 528 1.27 -10.57 20.53
C VAL A 528 0.61 -11.91 20.29
N LYS A 529 -0.46 -12.23 21.03
CA LYS A 529 -1.22 -13.48 20.87
C LYS A 529 -1.73 -13.66 19.44
N THR A 530 -2.31 -12.61 18.86
CA THR A 530 -2.85 -12.64 17.49
C THR A 530 -1.74 -12.88 16.47
N LEU A 531 -0.60 -12.20 16.62
CA LEU A 531 0.57 -12.37 15.74
C LEU A 531 1.15 -13.79 15.84
N ILE A 532 1.28 -14.35 17.04
CA ILE A 532 1.73 -15.74 17.24
C ILE A 532 0.76 -16.72 16.56
N ALA A 533 -0.56 -16.51 16.68
CA ALA A 533 -1.52 -17.34 15.96
C ALA A 533 -1.34 -17.30 14.43
N GLY A 534 -1.03 -16.11 13.88
CA GLY A 534 -0.63 -15.95 12.48
C GLY A 534 0.67 -16.70 12.12
N ILE A 535 1.66 -16.69 13.02
CA ILE A 535 2.91 -17.47 12.87
C ILE A 535 2.59 -18.97 12.78
N ARG A 536 1.79 -19.51 13.71
CA ARG A 536 1.42 -20.93 13.73
C ARG A 536 0.70 -21.36 12.46
N LEU A 537 -0.20 -20.53 11.94
CA LEU A 537 -0.88 -20.82 10.67
C LEU A 537 0.09 -20.84 9.49
N THR A 538 1.02 -19.89 9.40
CA THR A 538 2.05 -19.88 8.36
C THR A 538 2.91 -21.15 8.41
N LEU A 539 3.29 -21.61 9.60
CA LEU A 539 4.02 -22.87 9.76
C LEU A 539 3.19 -24.07 9.26
N LYS A 540 1.88 -24.08 9.47
CA LYS A 540 0.97 -25.10 8.92
C LYS A 540 0.92 -25.06 7.38
N ILE A 541 0.83 -23.86 6.80
CA ILE A 541 0.85 -23.64 5.34
C ILE A 541 2.15 -24.16 4.73
N SER A 542 3.30 -23.89 5.37
CA SER A 542 4.61 -24.36 4.86
C SER A 542 4.75 -25.89 4.78
N LYS A 543 3.87 -26.63 5.45
CA LYS A 543 3.86 -28.10 5.53
C LYS A 543 2.88 -28.76 4.55
N THR A 544 2.11 -27.98 3.78
CA THR A 544 1.19 -28.51 2.75
C THR A 544 1.95 -29.17 1.61
N THR A 545 1.26 -29.99 0.81
CA THR A 545 1.88 -30.67 -0.33
C THR A 545 2.33 -29.65 -1.37
N ALA A 546 1.49 -28.66 -1.68
CA ALA A 546 1.82 -27.56 -2.59
C ALA A 546 3.15 -26.86 -2.23
N MET A 547 3.36 -26.50 -0.96
CA MET A 547 4.60 -25.86 -0.53
C MET A 547 5.77 -26.85 -0.47
N LYS A 548 5.55 -28.10 -0.05
CA LYS A 548 6.59 -29.14 0.02
C LYS A 548 7.11 -29.55 -1.36
N ASN A 549 6.31 -29.43 -2.41
CA ASN A 549 6.75 -29.64 -3.79
C ASN A 549 7.85 -28.65 -4.25
N PHE A 550 8.05 -27.54 -3.53
CA PHE A 550 9.16 -26.59 -3.75
C PHE A 550 10.31 -26.79 -2.75
N GLY A 551 10.29 -27.86 -1.96
CA GLY A 551 11.29 -28.12 -0.92
C GLY A 551 11.26 -27.11 0.22
N THR A 552 10.09 -26.50 0.49
CA THR A 552 9.95 -25.46 1.51
C THR A 552 10.38 -25.96 2.89
N GLU A 553 11.35 -25.25 3.48
CA GLU A 553 11.86 -25.51 4.83
C GLU A 553 12.12 -24.18 5.53
N ILE A 554 11.68 -24.06 6.78
CA ILE A 554 11.89 -22.85 7.57
C ILE A 554 13.39 -22.65 7.82
N ILE A 555 13.84 -21.41 7.67
CA ILE A 555 15.18 -21.01 8.12
C ILE A 555 15.14 -20.91 9.65
N ASN A 556 15.52 -22.01 10.29
CA ASN A 556 15.71 -22.04 11.73
C ASN A 556 17.12 -21.55 12.07
N ILE A 557 17.21 -20.42 12.75
CA ILE A 557 18.45 -19.84 13.24
C ILE A 557 18.28 -19.41 14.70
N PRO A 558 19.32 -19.54 15.53
CA PRO A 558 19.33 -18.89 16.84
C PRO A 558 19.16 -17.38 16.64
N LEU A 559 18.07 -16.80 17.15
CA LEU A 559 17.82 -15.38 17.08
C LEU A 559 18.57 -14.67 18.22
N PRO A 560 19.51 -13.74 17.91
CA PRO A 560 20.21 -12.99 18.94
C PRO A 560 19.27 -12.29 19.92
N GLY A 561 19.50 -12.48 21.22
CA GLY A 561 18.67 -11.96 22.30
C GLY A 561 17.43 -12.80 22.61
N CYS A 562 17.31 -14.00 22.05
CA CYS A 562 16.23 -14.96 22.27
C CYS A 562 16.72 -16.36 22.66
N GLU A 563 18.01 -16.50 23.01
CA GLU A 563 18.67 -17.78 23.28
C GLU A 563 18.17 -18.48 24.55
N GLU A 564 17.53 -17.74 25.46
CA GLU A 564 16.96 -18.28 26.70
C GLU A 564 15.64 -19.06 26.49
N PHE A 565 15.00 -18.91 25.32
CA PHE A 565 13.72 -19.55 25.02
C PHE A 565 13.90 -20.74 24.08
N ASP A 566 13.27 -21.86 24.42
CA ASP A 566 13.23 -23.03 23.54
C ASP A 566 12.54 -22.70 22.21
N TYR A 567 13.10 -23.21 21.12
CA TYR A 567 12.56 -22.97 19.78
C TYR A 567 11.10 -23.44 19.67
N ASP A 568 10.30 -22.69 18.91
CA ASP A 568 8.87 -22.94 18.65
C ASP A 568 7.95 -22.86 19.89
N THR A 569 8.42 -22.26 20.98
CA THR A 569 7.58 -21.80 22.11
C THR A 569 6.96 -20.43 21.83
N ASP A 570 5.89 -20.08 22.55
CA ASP A 570 5.26 -18.75 22.39
C ASP A 570 6.19 -17.63 22.88
N GLU A 571 7.00 -17.90 23.89
CA GLU A 571 8.03 -16.99 24.41
C GLU A 571 9.12 -16.72 23.36
N PHE A 572 9.58 -17.77 22.66
CA PHE A 572 10.52 -17.62 21.53
C PHE A 572 9.91 -16.76 20.41
N TRP A 573 8.65 -17.01 20.04
CA TRP A 573 7.98 -16.25 18.98
C TRP A 573 7.72 -14.80 19.38
N GLU A 574 7.34 -14.52 20.63
CA GLU A 574 7.26 -13.15 21.14
C GLU A 574 8.62 -12.46 21.09
N CYS A 575 9.68 -13.13 21.52
CA CYS A 575 11.03 -12.59 21.44
C CYS A 575 11.42 -12.26 20.00
N GLY A 576 11.17 -13.18 19.06
CA GLY A 576 11.37 -12.96 17.63
C GLY A 576 10.58 -11.78 17.09
N LEU A 577 9.29 -11.67 17.45
CA LEU A 577 8.40 -10.55 17.08
C LEU A 577 8.98 -9.20 17.51
N ARG A 578 9.53 -9.11 18.72
CA ARG A 578 10.16 -7.89 19.26
C ARG A 578 11.51 -7.57 18.61
N SER A 579 12.23 -8.58 18.13
CA SER A 579 13.51 -8.37 17.44
C SER A 579 13.30 -7.97 15.98
N LEU A 580 12.59 -8.80 15.21
CA LEU A 580 12.30 -8.63 13.79
C LEU A 580 10.87 -8.08 13.59
N THR A 581 10.53 -7.01 14.33
CA THR A 581 9.27 -6.31 14.13
C THR A 581 9.24 -5.71 12.73
N PHE A 582 8.24 -6.08 11.94
CA PHE A 582 8.08 -5.56 10.58
C PHE A 582 6.89 -4.61 10.53
N ASN A 583 7.12 -3.32 10.32
CA ASN A 583 6.04 -2.35 10.12
C ASN A 583 5.62 -2.34 8.64
N ILE A 584 4.31 -2.33 8.38
CA ILE A 584 3.75 -2.42 7.01
C ILE A 584 3.49 -1.02 6.43
N TYR A 585 3.94 0.02 7.13
CA TYR A 585 3.84 1.41 6.67
C TYR A 585 2.37 1.84 6.49
N HIS A 586 1.53 1.56 7.48
CA HIS A 586 0.10 1.91 7.54
C HIS A 586 -0.21 2.93 8.65
N TYR A 587 0.70 3.87 8.90
CA TYR A 587 0.59 4.88 9.96
C TYR A 587 -0.71 5.69 9.83
N SER A 588 -1.48 5.74 10.91
CA SER A 588 -2.83 6.30 10.93
C SER A 588 -3.21 6.85 12.30
N GLY A 589 -4.33 7.58 12.38
CA GLY A 589 -5.04 7.86 13.63
C GLY A 589 -4.61 9.09 14.45
N THR A 590 -3.57 9.80 14.02
CA THR A 590 -2.98 10.94 14.76
C THR A 590 -3.81 12.21 14.82
N CYS A 591 -4.89 12.29 14.04
CA CYS A 591 -5.89 13.37 14.03
C CYS A 591 -7.29 12.75 14.06
N LYS A 592 -7.49 11.79 14.97
CA LYS A 592 -8.67 10.92 15.09
C LYS A 592 -10.00 11.62 14.83
N MET A 593 -10.82 11.04 13.97
CA MET A 593 -12.22 11.40 13.79
C MET A 593 -13.07 10.87 14.96
N GLY A 594 -13.97 11.68 15.49
CA GLY A 594 -14.89 11.27 16.55
C GLY A 594 -16.00 12.30 16.80
N PRO A 595 -16.99 11.97 17.64
CA PRO A 595 -18.00 12.92 18.07
C PRO A 595 -17.39 13.95 19.04
N GLN A 596 -18.03 15.11 19.18
CA GLN A 596 -17.48 16.24 19.94
C GLN A 596 -17.26 15.93 21.44
N ASN A 597 -18.02 14.98 21.99
CA ASN A 597 -17.89 14.52 23.36
C ASN A 597 -16.85 13.41 23.55
N ASP A 598 -16.22 12.90 22.47
CA ASP A 598 -15.06 12.02 22.57
C ASP A 598 -13.81 12.87 22.82
N PRO A 599 -13.20 12.84 24.01
CA PRO A 599 -12.04 13.67 24.35
C PRO A 599 -10.78 13.26 23.58
N THR A 600 -10.80 12.14 22.86
CA THR A 600 -9.70 11.67 22.01
C THR A 600 -9.83 12.10 20.55
N SER A 601 -10.91 12.82 20.20
CA SER A 601 -11.17 13.28 18.84
C SER A 601 -10.48 14.62 18.52
N VAL A 602 -10.09 14.78 17.26
CA VAL A 602 -9.47 15.99 16.70
C VAL A 602 -10.37 16.60 15.62
N VAL A 603 -11.05 15.75 14.84
CA VAL A 603 -11.95 16.17 13.78
C VAL A 603 -13.34 15.56 13.95
N ASN A 604 -14.37 16.26 13.49
CA ASN A 604 -15.73 15.75 13.45
C ASN A 604 -15.97 14.78 12.29
N SER A 605 -17.19 14.24 12.15
CA SER A 605 -17.56 13.31 11.06
C SER A 605 -17.49 13.91 9.64
N LYS A 606 -17.41 15.23 9.51
CA LYS A 606 -17.15 15.94 8.25
C LYS A 606 -15.66 16.31 8.09
N LEU A 607 -14.81 15.81 8.98
CA LEU A 607 -13.37 16.04 9.07
C LEU A 607 -12.96 17.51 9.29
N LYS A 608 -13.85 18.34 9.86
CA LYS A 608 -13.51 19.69 10.33
C LYS A 608 -12.83 19.58 11.69
N VAL A 609 -11.73 20.33 11.86
CA VAL A 609 -11.00 20.37 13.13
C VAL A 609 -11.84 21.06 14.20
N TYR A 610 -11.89 20.49 15.39
CA TYR A 610 -12.62 21.11 16.51
C TYR A 610 -11.93 22.39 17.00
N GLY A 611 -12.72 23.33 17.52
CA GLY A 611 -12.22 24.57 18.14
C GLY A 611 -11.75 25.66 17.16
N VAL A 612 -11.71 25.40 15.85
CA VAL A 612 -11.29 26.38 14.84
C VAL A 612 -12.10 26.23 13.54
N GLU A 613 -12.37 27.34 12.87
CA GLU A 613 -13.04 27.32 11.57
C GLU A 613 -12.05 27.32 10.38
N GLY A 614 -12.54 26.94 9.20
CA GLY A 614 -11.80 27.05 7.94
C GLY A 614 -10.70 26.01 7.75
N LEU A 615 -10.71 24.94 8.56
CA LEU A 615 -9.69 23.89 8.55
C LEU A 615 -10.30 22.49 8.54
N ARG A 616 -9.80 21.63 7.65
CA ARG A 616 -10.03 20.17 7.66
C ARG A 616 -8.72 19.39 7.64
N VAL A 617 -8.80 18.14 8.09
CA VAL A 617 -7.75 17.13 7.88
C VAL A 617 -8.36 15.99 7.08
N VAL A 618 -7.77 15.65 5.94
CA VAL A 618 -8.28 14.61 5.03
C VAL A 618 -7.11 13.77 4.56
N ASP A 619 -6.75 12.78 5.37
CA ASP A 619 -5.73 11.76 5.09
C ASP A 619 -5.84 10.62 6.14
N ALA A 620 -4.87 9.69 6.18
CA ALA A 620 -4.86 8.55 7.11
C ALA A 620 -4.86 8.93 8.60
N SER A 621 -4.49 10.16 8.96
CA SER A 621 -4.49 10.62 10.36
C SER A 621 -5.88 10.58 10.99
N ILE A 622 -6.95 10.64 10.20
CA ILE A 622 -8.32 10.74 10.73
C ILE A 622 -8.89 9.41 11.21
N PHE A 623 -8.23 8.28 10.94
CA PHE A 623 -8.81 6.97 11.21
C PHE A 623 -9.10 6.81 12.71
N PRO A 624 -10.35 6.53 13.12
CA PRO A 624 -10.66 6.23 14.51
C PRO A 624 -10.13 4.85 14.94
N SER A 625 -10.10 3.91 13.99
CA SER A 625 -9.45 2.61 14.09
C SER A 625 -8.92 2.20 12.72
N LEU A 626 -7.90 1.34 12.68
CA LEU A 626 -7.43 0.74 11.42
C LEU A 626 -8.47 -0.23 10.86
N MET A 627 -8.52 -0.31 9.54
CA MET A 627 -9.31 -1.29 8.80
C MET A 627 -8.51 -2.58 8.58
N SER A 628 -9.24 -3.64 8.28
CA SER A 628 -8.71 -4.96 7.94
C SER A 628 -8.16 -4.97 6.51
N GLY A 629 -7.07 -4.22 6.27
CA GLY A 629 -6.36 -4.15 5.00
C GLY A 629 -5.38 -2.97 4.89
N HIS A 630 -4.94 -2.69 3.67
CA HIS A 630 -4.03 -1.62 3.28
C HIS A 630 -4.79 -0.29 3.06
N PRO A 631 -4.31 0.85 3.58
CA PRO A 631 -5.12 2.06 3.73
C PRO A 631 -5.23 2.91 2.45
N ASN A 632 -4.51 2.60 1.37
CA ASN A 632 -4.46 3.48 0.19
C ASN A 632 -5.85 3.67 -0.47
N ILE A 633 -6.57 2.58 -0.73
CA ILE A 633 -7.93 2.63 -1.30
C ILE A 633 -8.93 3.29 -0.32
N PRO A 634 -8.94 2.99 0.99
CA PRO A 634 -9.70 3.74 1.99
C PRO A 634 -9.43 5.25 2.00
N ILE A 635 -8.18 5.68 1.80
CA ILE A 635 -7.83 7.11 1.75
C ILE A 635 -8.40 7.78 0.48
N PHE A 636 -8.38 7.10 -0.67
CA PHE A 636 -9.08 7.60 -1.86
C PHE A 636 -10.58 7.75 -1.60
N MET A 637 -11.21 6.76 -0.97
CA MET A 637 -12.64 6.79 -0.61
C MET A 637 -12.96 7.98 0.30
N ILE A 638 -12.14 8.22 1.33
CA ILE A 638 -12.29 9.36 2.23
C ILE A 638 -12.24 10.69 1.46
N ALA A 639 -11.27 10.85 0.57
CA ALA A 639 -11.13 12.06 -0.23
C ALA A 639 -12.29 12.26 -1.20
N GLU A 640 -12.76 11.19 -1.85
CA GLU A 640 -13.95 11.22 -2.72
C GLU A 640 -15.19 11.69 -1.95
N LYS A 641 -15.46 11.08 -0.79
CA LYS A 641 -16.60 11.43 0.07
C LYS A 641 -16.55 12.88 0.51
N ILE A 642 -15.39 13.32 1.01
CA ILE A 642 -15.24 14.67 1.57
C ILE A 642 -15.28 15.73 0.47
N SER A 643 -14.82 15.41 -0.74
CA SER A 643 -14.98 16.33 -1.86
C SER A 643 -16.44 16.64 -2.16
N ASP A 644 -17.32 15.64 -2.10
CA ASP A 644 -18.75 15.85 -2.34
C ASP A 644 -19.42 16.63 -1.19
N ILE A 645 -19.02 16.35 0.07
CA ILE A 645 -19.49 17.14 1.23
C ILE A 645 -19.07 18.62 1.09
N ILE A 646 -17.84 18.90 0.69
CA ILE A 646 -17.36 20.28 0.49
C ILE A 646 -18.15 20.98 -0.62
N LYS A 647 -18.40 20.31 -1.75
CA LYS A 647 -19.18 20.86 -2.85
C LYS A 647 -20.63 21.18 -2.44
N GLN A 648 -21.22 20.35 -1.58
CA GLN A 648 -22.56 20.58 -1.04
C GLN A 648 -22.61 21.77 -0.05
N GLU A 649 -21.56 21.95 0.75
CA GLU A 649 -21.49 23.07 1.72
C GLU A 649 -21.21 24.43 1.05
N TYR A 650 -20.62 24.42 -0.15
CA TYR A 650 -20.32 25.61 -0.94
C TYR A 650 -20.96 25.53 -2.33
N PRO A 651 -22.29 25.59 -2.43
CA PRO A 651 -22.97 25.56 -3.72
C PRO A 651 -22.52 26.74 -4.60
N ASN A 652 -22.59 26.51 -5.93
CA ASN A 652 -22.28 27.52 -6.95
C ASN A 652 -23.20 28.73 -6.86
#